data_AF-A0A1Q3SQH4-F1
#
_entry.id   AF-A0A1Q3SQH4-F1
#
_cell.length_a   1.000
_cell.length_b   1.000
_cell.length_c   1.000
_cell.angle_alpha   90.00
_cell.angle_beta   90.00
_cell.angle_gamma   90.00
#
_symmetry.space_group_name_H-M   'P 1'
#
loop_
_entity.id
_entity.type
_entity.pdbx_description
1 polymer ?
#
loop_
_entity_poly.entity_id
_entity_poly.type
_entity_poly.pdbx_seq_one_letter_code
_entity_poly.pdbx_strand_id
1 'polypeptide(L)'
;MAGEKIKRTILKRIFKKESTKEIEHLNIRVSQLLSLIENNQNINEEFKTFLSEKGIIKHLFRDDARLLKVVLGKIHQKYFSENGDNVEYKKLIKTFLPFMKDALKNDEKLKGIIKNNVLLNRWIFVDAGRSDIYEANYELFDSFKSEQQPNKNNNVKVSLSGAISLFNRTAIVLGFDNVTLRFIDKEKRERNKVTMLIDDNTYKMHISGSPVQLSLTWLNKYLEKCQNNNPASLSQQEMSHLKKIHDAMKFCEENINRVRCEQAFLHRYQNNELVYITSGCPGHAVGIALYGDYLVYCNRGHGALEDNHGTKIYKLKNGKDSITADFLLRLDEMIYKPEGTIKDLHQALEEVVDLHNPIVSLPSKDQEHGNCGFANPKATIEAMLVLVENDGNDEEHLKRIVKSRDRSNKNPYKKITEFMRDQAVDELIIACRNTETPQAQQVCQSLVKEFIFRCNGTRARTSAKAKNDADRTVKVWESIPDKMRENLKNDPDMKAFMTSTGIQFAIRTNQLDINNQIDFMSQDELNDVFKFAIASNRVDILEFLLSSQHKKVEEYKRGFNIENYIAAILICDNKFIEDFVNRFPMGSMASLLTIARQVMHVKHDKIADGVEKLISLVQARDLGNFEEAKEALAELSEALERKKQVKLTEASTEEAPIKAQGSALVIREMYNKARNPPLTKKGGSLTFFAVSAVKNIASLKENTTRTLQIDVLQELVDKVNNAPKEKKGQYNLELYCALHHMINIIQDEKNKLPSALEKVCNELISKMEANENLNQQIVEAYCLKHNPSSKNGIDITRIKSNAANDIGEEVLKSAMSNKNKEDQRKHKNTTR
;
A
#
# COMPACT_ATOMS: atom_id res chain seq x y z
N MET A 1 -2.42 57.84 -9.36
CA MET A 1 -1.63 56.76 -10.03
C MET A 1 -0.10 56.98 -10.01
N ALA A 2 0.46 58.09 -10.50
CA ALA A 2 1.93 58.25 -10.55
C ALA A 2 2.64 58.11 -9.18
N GLY A 3 2.11 58.73 -8.13
CA GLY A 3 2.66 58.66 -6.77
C GLY A 3 2.74 57.25 -6.19
N GLU A 4 1.74 56.39 -6.41
CA GLU A 4 1.78 54.99 -5.96
C GLU A 4 2.86 54.17 -6.67
N LYS A 5 3.07 54.42 -7.97
CA LYS A 5 4.10 53.73 -8.77
C LYS A 5 5.50 54.06 -8.25
N ILE A 6 5.72 55.31 -7.84
CA ILE A 6 6.95 55.77 -7.17
C ILE A 6 7.07 55.16 -5.77
N LYS A 7 6.02 55.21 -4.93
CA LYS A 7 6.02 54.63 -3.58
C LYS A 7 6.33 53.12 -3.60
N ARG A 8 5.74 52.35 -4.52
CA ARG A 8 6.04 50.92 -4.75
C ARG A 8 7.49 50.68 -5.23
N THR A 9 8.06 51.58 -6.02
CA THR A 9 9.44 51.44 -6.53
C THR A 9 10.48 51.77 -5.46
N ILE A 10 10.22 52.79 -4.63
CA ILE A 10 11.05 53.14 -3.47
C ILE A 10 11.00 52.02 -2.43
N LEU A 11 9.79 51.53 -2.07
CA LEU A 11 9.65 50.37 -1.18
C LEU A 11 10.39 49.14 -1.72
N LYS A 12 10.25 48.81 -3.01
CA LYS A 12 11.02 47.70 -3.62
C LYS A 12 12.53 47.91 -3.56
N ARG A 13 13.06 49.13 -3.63
CA ARG A 13 14.50 49.41 -3.48
C ARG A 13 14.96 49.37 -2.02
N ILE A 14 14.14 49.84 -1.09
CA ILE A 14 14.40 49.79 0.37
C ILE A 14 14.41 48.34 0.83
N PHE A 15 13.32 47.58 0.61
CA PHE A 15 13.27 46.15 0.95
C PHE A 15 14.41 45.34 0.29
N LYS A 16 14.82 45.68 -0.94
CA LYS A 16 15.94 45.02 -1.59
C LYS A 16 17.30 45.36 -0.95
N LYS A 17 17.53 46.61 -0.52
CA LYS A 17 18.76 47.01 0.22
C LYS A 17 18.80 46.48 1.66
N GLU A 18 17.67 46.51 2.36
CA GLU A 18 17.54 45.93 3.70
C GLU A 18 17.81 44.43 3.66
N SER A 19 17.27 43.73 2.65
CA SER A 19 17.55 42.30 2.46
C SER A 19 19.04 42.00 2.27
N THR A 20 19.83 42.86 1.63
CA THR A 20 21.28 42.64 1.48
C THR A 20 22.01 42.70 2.81
N LYS A 21 21.75 43.73 3.64
CA LYS A 21 22.40 43.87 4.96
C LYS A 21 21.99 42.78 5.94
N GLU A 22 20.71 42.39 5.93
CA GLU A 22 20.20 41.28 6.74
C GLU A 22 20.86 39.94 6.32
N ILE A 23 20.98 39.67 5.02
CA ILE A 23 21.69 38.51 4.49
C ILE A 23 23.17 38.50 4.89
N GLU A 24 23.84 39.65 4.77
CA GLU A 24 25.25 39.81 5.14
C GLU A 24 25.48 39.56 6.63
N HIS A 25 24.61 40.12 7.49
CA HIS A 25 24.62 39.84 8.92
C HIS A 25 24.44 38.35 9.21
N LEU A 26 23.39 37.72 8.67
CA LEU A 26 23.11 36.29 8.90
C LEU A 26 24.24 35.39 8.36
N ASN A 27 24.90 35.76 7.25
CA ASN A 27 26.10 35.08 6.76
C ASN A 27 27.27 35.18 7.75
N ILE A 28 27.53 36.38 8.31
CA ILE A 28 28.57 36.58 9.35
C ILE A 28 28.26 35.70 10.57
N ARG A 29 27.00 35.64 11.00
CA ARG A 29 26.55 34.79 12.12
C ARG A 29 26.75 33.31 11.83
N VAL A 30 26.46 32.84 10.61
CA VAL A 30 26.74 31.44 10.20
C VAL A 30 28.24 31.15 10.21
N SER A 31 29.08 32.08 9.75
CA SER A 31 30.54 31.93 9.82
C SER A 31 31.07 31.88 11.26
N GLN A 32 30.50 32.68 12.16
CA GLN A 32 30.80 32.61 13.60
C GLN A 32 30.43 31.24 14.17
N LEU A 33 29.23 30.71 13.85
CA LEU A 33 28.85 29.35 14.25
C LEU A 33 29.82 28.28 13.73
N LEU A 34 30.25 28.35 12.47
CA LEU A 34 31.21 27.38 11.93
C LEU A 34 32.54 27.42 12.68
N SER A 35 33.03 28.60 13.05
CA SER A 35 34.20 28.77 13.92
C SER A 35 34.00 28.17 15.31
N LEU A 36 32.81 28.31 15.92
CA LEU A 36 32.50 27.68 17.22
C LEU A 36 32.51 26.14 17.13
N ILE A 37 31.95 25.57 16.05
CA ILE A 37 32.01 24.12 15.76
C ILE A 37 33.46 23.65 15.61
N GLU A 38 34.33 24.44 14.97
CA GLU A 38 35.74 24.09 14.80
C GLU A 38 36.53 24.12 16.12
N ASN A 39 36.31 25.15 16.93
CA ASN A 39 37.08 25.46 18.14
C ASN A 39 36.57 24.77 19.42
N ASN A 40 35.36 24.20 19.40
CA ASN A 40 34.79 23.37 20.48
C ASN A 40 34.66 24.06 21.86
N GLN A 41 34.38 25.38 21.87
CA GLN A 41 34.18 26.15 23.11
C GLN A 41 32.68 26.45 23.32
N ASN A 42 32.16 26.14 24.51
CA ASN A 42 30.80 26.47 25.00
C ASN A 42 29.61 26.27 24.02
N ILE A 43 29.75 25.32 23.10
CA ILE A 43 28.98 25.33 21.87
C ILE A 43 27.46 25.23 22.07
N ASN A 44 26.94 24.51 23.06
CA ASN A 44 25.48 24.34 23.21
C ASN A 44 24.72 25.64 23.51
N GLU A 45 25.20 26.48 24.43
CA GLU A 45 24.49 27.72 24.79
C GLU A 45 24.63 28.79 23.69
N GLU A 46 25.82 28.88 23.07
CA GLU A 46 26.02 29.77 21.93
C GLU A 46 25.22 29.32 20.70
N PHE A 47 25.13 28.01 20.45
CA PHE A 47 24.31 27.44 19.39
C PHE A 47 22.82 27.68 19.64
N LYS A 48 22.32 27.46 20.87
CA LYS A 48 20.93 27.77 21.24
C LYS A 48 20.61 29.26 21.07
N THR A 49 21.54 30.14 21.48
CA THR A 49 21.44 31.59 21.29
C THR A 49 21.41 31.96 19.81
N PHE A 50 22.31 31.38 19.00
CA PHE A 50 22.35 31.55 17.55
C PHE A 50 21.04 31.11 16.89
N LEU A 51 20.50 29.93 17.21
CA LEU A 51 19.26 29.42 16.61
C LEU A 51 18.00 30.20 17.00
N SER A 52 18.04 30.86 18.15
CA SER A 52 16.99 31.77 18.62
C SER A 52 16.95 33.09 17.84
N GLU A 53 17.97 33.39 17.04
CA GLU A 53 18.06 34.62 16.27
C GLU A 53 17.02 34.68 15.14
N LYS A 54 16.25 35.77 15.10
CA LYS A 54 15.10 35.90 14.20
C LYS A 54 15.54 35.79 12.74
N GLY A 55 15.02 34.76 12.05
CA GLY A 55 15.26 34.53 10.63
C GLY A 55 16.43 33.60 10.31
N ILE A 56 17.26 33.24 11.30
CA ILE A 56 18.45 32.40 11.07
C ILE A 56 18.11 31.03 10.48
N ILE A 57 17.08 30.36 10.99
CA ILE A 57 16.63 29.05 10.48
C ILE A 57 16.20 29.19 9.02
N LYS A 58 15.37 30.18 8.69
CA LYS A 58 14.95 30.47 7.31
C LYS A 58 16.13 30.82 6.40
N HIS A 59 17.21 31.39 6.95
CA HIS A 59 18.44 31.69 6.24
C HIS A 59 19.29 30.43 5.97
N LEU A 60 19.43 29.52 6.96
CA LEU A 60 20.09 28.22 6.78
C LEU A 60 19.47 27.39 5.64
N PHE A 61 18.15 27.51 5.45
CA PHE A 61 17.40 26.84 4.38
C PHE A 61 17.46 27.52 3.00
N ARG A 62 18.12 28.67 2.83
CA ARG A 62 18.28 29.31 1.51
C ARG A 62 19.10 28.44 0.56
N ASP A 63 18.88 28.65 -0.74
CA ASP A 63 19.64 28.04 -1.84
C ASP A 63 19.74 26.51 -1.73
N ASP A 64 18.57 25.86 -1.66
CA ASP A 64 18.41 24.42 -1.35
C ASP A 64 19.14 24.02 -0.06
N ALA A 65 18.94 24.80 1.02
CA ALA A 65 19.57 24.57 2.31
C ALA A 65 21.11 24.41 2.26
N ARG A 66 21.79 25.16 1.37
CA ARG A 66 23.25 25.09 1.22
C ARG A 66 23.98 25.36 2.53
N LEU A 67 23.59 26.41 3.26
CA LEU A 67 24.23 26.77 4.53
C LEU A 67 23.94 25.74 5.63
N LEU A 68 22.71 25.22 5.70
CA LEU A 68 22.37 24.11 6.59
C LEU A 68 23.25 22.89 6.35
N LYS A 69 23.50 22.54 5.07
CA LYS A 69 24.36 21.40 4.72
C LYS A 69 25.80 21.60 5.18
N VAL A 70 26.33 22.83 5.09
CA VAL A 70 27.67 23.15 5.61
C VAL A 70 27.72 23.04 7.13
N VAL A 71 26.72 23.59 7.84
CA VAL A 71 26.63 23.52 9.31
C VAL A 71 26.51 22.08 9.80
N LEU A 72 25.52 21.32 9.31
CA LEU A 72 25.33 19.92 9.72
C LEU A 72 26.49 19.02 9.29
N GLY A 73 27.07 19.27 8.11
CA GLY A 73 28.26 18.56 7.64
C GLY A 73 29.47 18.80 8.54
N LYS A 74 29.66 20.03 9.01
CA LYS A 74 30.75 20.36 9.95
C LYS A 74 30.52 19.78 11.35
N ILE A 75 29.28 19.83 11.86
CA ILE A 75 28.89 19.17 13.12
C ILE A 75 29.13 17.65 13.03
N HIS A 76 28.74 17.02 11.93
CA HIS A 76 28.96 15.59 11.69
C HIS A 76 30.46 15.27 11.55
N GLN A 77 31.21 16.01 10.73
CA GLN A 77 32.66 15.84 10.59
C GLN A 77 33.36 15.89 11.96
N LYS A 78 33.17 16.99 12.71
CA LYS A 78 33.86 17.23 13.98
C LYS A 78 33.46 16.22 15.06
N TYR A 79 32.17 16.10 15.33
CA TYR A 79 31.69 15.39 16.52
C TYR A 79 31.36 13.92 16.26
N PHE A 80 30.93 13.55 15.06
CA PHE A 80 30.60 12.16 14.73
C PHE A 80 31.80 11.41 14.13
N SER A 81 32.51 12.01 13.15
CA SER A 81 33.57 11.31 12.40
C SER A 81 34.97 11.44 13.00
N GLU A 82 35.40 12.65 13.38
CA GLU A 82 36.75 12.92 13.89
C GLU A 82 36.90 12.53 15.36
N ASN A 83 36.04 13.07 16.23
CA ASN A 83 36.14 12.84 17.68
C ASN A 83 35.58 11.47 18.12
N GLY A 84 34.71 10.84 17.33
CA GLY A 84 33.85 9.74 17.79
C GLY A 84 32.86 10.12 18.92
N ASP A 85 32.82 11.39 19.31
CA ASP A 85 31.99 11.93 20.39
C ASP A 85 30.51 12.07 19.96
N ASN A 86 29.88 10.91 19.91
CA ASN A 86 28.46 10.76 19.70
C ASN A 86 27.65 11.54 20.76
N VAL A 87 28.16 11.83 21.96
CA VAL A 87 27.42 12.56 23.01
C VAL A 87 27.26 14.04 22.64
N GLU A 88 28.34 14.71 22.25
CA GLU A 88 28.28 16.13 21.90
C GLU A 88 27.54 16.35 20.56
N TYR A 89 27.75 15.46 19.57
CA TYR A 89 26.95 15.43 18.35
C TYR A 89 25.43 15.38 18.65
N LYS A 90 25.03 14.52 19.59
CA LYS A 90 23.63 14.39 20.03
C LYS A 90 23.10 15.65 20.73
N LYS A 91 23.87 16.28 21.62
CA LYS A 91 23.44 17.52 22.30
C LYS A 91 23.16 18.63 21.29
N LEU A 92 24.05 18.81 20.32
CA LEU A 92 23.87 19.79 19.25
C LEU A 92 22.62 19.50 18.42
N ILE A 93 22.44 18.28 17.92
CA ILE A 93 21.24 17.95 17.13
C ILE A 93 19.96 18.05 17.98
N LYS A 94 19.98 17.69 19.28
CA LYS A 94 18.85 17.88 20.21
C LYS A 94 18.49 19.35 20.37
N THR A 95 19.49 20.23 20.47
CA THR A 95 19.30 21.69 20.51
C THR A 95 18.78 22.23 19.17
N PHE A 96 19.19 21.63 18.04
CA PHE A 96 18.81 22.08 16.69
C PHE A 96 17.35 21.76 16.30
N LEU A 97 16.88 20.57 16.67
CA LEU A 97 15.60 20.01 16.21
C LEU A 97 14.35 20.84 16.56
N PRO A 98 14.18 21.41 17.77
CA PRO A 98 13.02 22.25 18.09
C PRO A 98 12.90 23.48 17.16
N PHE A 99 13.99 24.18 16.88
CA PHE A 99 13.99 25.34 15.99
C PHE A 99 13.68 24.95 14.53
N MET A 100 14.13 23.77 14.08
CA MET A 100 13.70 23.22 12.79
C MET A 100 12.21 22.88 12.78
N LYS A 101 11.70 22.22 13.82
CA LYS A 101 10.29 21.82 13.95
C LYS A 101 9.38 23.03 13.82
N ASP A 102 9.65 24.11 14.54
CA ASP A 102 8.83 25.34 14.50
C ASP A 102 8.88 26.05 13.14
N ALA A 103 10.03 26.01 12.46
CA ALA A 103 10.17 26.52 11.10
C ALA A 103 9.40 25.66 10.08
N LEU A 104 9.50 24.33 10.17
CA LEU A 104 8.86 23.38 9.26
C LEU A 104 7.34 23.31 9.45
N LYS A 105 6.85 23.45 10.68
CA LYS A 105 5.41 23.43 11.01
C LYS A 105 4.60 24.43 10.16
N ASN A 106 5.22 25.52 9.74
CA ASN A 106 4.57 26.64 9.06
C ASN A 106 5.08 26.90 7.63
N ASP A 107 5.98 26.06 7.08
CA ASP A 107 6.62 26.32 5.79
C ASP A 107 6.81 25.05 4.94
N GLU A 108 5.84 24.78 4.07
CA GLU A 108 5.84 23.66 3.11
C GLU A 108 7.03 23.68 2.15
N LYS A 109 7.62 24.86 1.86
CA LYS A 109 8.81 24.94 1.00
C LYS A 109 10.02 24.35 1.73
N LEU A 110 10.16 24.62 3.03
CA LEU A 110 11.21 24.03 3.86
C LEU A 110 11.05 22.52 3.99
N LYS A 111 9.80 22.04 4.15
CA LYS A 111 9.51 20.60 4.11
C LYS A 111 9.94 19.98 2.78
N GLY A 112 9.62 20.61 1.65
CA GLY A 112 10.05 20.15 0.33
C GLY A 112 11.58 20.02 0.18
N ILE A 113 12.33 21.00 0.71
CA ILE A 113 13.81 20.99 0.67
C ILE A 113 14.37 19.82 1.48
N ILE A 114 13.93 19.61 2.73
CA ILE A 114 14.41 18.47 3.53
C ILE A 114 13.95 17.15 2.90
N LYS A 115 12.68 17.02 2.51
CA LYS A 115 12.10 15.81 1.93
C LYS A 115 12.97 15.27 0.78
N ASN A 116 13.33 16.16 -0.14
CA ASN A 116 14.03 15.79 -1.37
C ASN A 116 15.55 15.64 -1.20
N ASN A 117 16.14 16.07 -0.06
CA ASN A 117 17.58 16.09 0.12
C ASN A 117 18.11 14.89 0.93
N VAL A 118 18.63 13.86 0.26
CA VAL A 118 19.09 12.61 0.89
C VAL A 118 20.13 12.84 1.98
N LEU A 119 21.06 13.77 1.79
CA LEU A 119 22.14 14.08 2.75
C LEU A 119 21.59 14.66 4.06
N LEU A 120 20.69 15.65 3.96
CA LEU A 120 19.99 16.20 5.12
C LEU A 120 19.11 15.14 5.80
N ASN A 121 18.41 14.31 5.02
CA ASN A 121 17.63 13.21 5.59
C ASN A 121 18.53 12.25 6.40
N ARG A 122 19.69 11.88 5.87
CA ARG A 122 20.64 10.99 6.54
C ARG A 122 21.09 11.56 7.88
N TRP A 123 21.61 12.79 7.90
CA TRP A 123 22.11 13.41 9.13
C TRP A 123 21.01 13.62 10.19
N ILE A 124 19.84 14.12 9.77
CA ILE A 124 18.73 14.46 10.68
C ILE A 124 18.03 13.19 11.20
N PHE A 125 17.72 12.22 10.32
CA PHE A 125 16.84 11.10 10.66
C PHE A 125 17.55 9.79 10.96
N VAL A 126 18.76 9.58 10.43
CA VAL A 126 19.46 8.29 10.49
C VAL A 126 20.64 8.36 11.46
N ASP A 127 21.54 9.33 11.28
CA ASP A 127 22.77 9.41 12.07
C ASP A 127 22.50 9.97 13.48
N ALA A 128 21.58 10.94 13.62
CA ALA A 128 21.13 11.48 14.91
C ALA A 128 20.12 10.60 15.69
N GLY A 129 19.59 9.52 15.10
CA GLY A 129 18.60 8.62 15.74
C GLY A 129 19.11 7.78 16.92
N ARG A 130 20.36 7.99 17.35
CA ARG A 130 21.10 7.15 18.32
C ARG A 130 20.82 7.47 19.81
N SER A 131 19.81 8.27 20.16
CA SER A 131 19.52 8.69 21.55
C SER A 131 18.09 9.22 21.76
N ASP A 132 17.82 9.59 23.02
CA ASP A 132 16.62 10.12 23.68
C ASP A 132 16.08 11.46 23.12
N ILE A 133 16.38 11.71 21.85
CA ILE A 133 15.88 12.79 20.99
C ILE A 133 14.68 12.27 20.16
N TYR A 134 14.11 11.12 20.55
CA TYR A 134 13.11 10.39 19.79
C TYR A 134 11.89 11.27 19.46
N GLU A 135 11.33 11.98 20.44
CA GLU A 135 10.11 12.79 20.26
C GLU A 135 10.24 13.85 19.16
N ALA A 136 11.27 14.71 19.23
CA ALA A 136 11.47 15.78 18.27
C ALA A 136 11.70 15.24 16.84
N ASN A 137 12.39 14.11 16.70
CA ASN A 137 12.56 13.44 15.40
C ASN A 137 11.24 12.92 14.84
N TYR A 138 10.38 12.35 15.68
CA TYR A 138 9.09 11.80 15.27
C TYR A 138 8.06 12.85 14.87
N GLU A 139 8.03 13.99 15.56
CA GLU A 139 7.21 15.12 15.13
C GLU A 139 7.73 15.71 13.80
N LEU A 140 9.06 15.73 13.59
CA LEU A 140 9.64 16.08 12.30
C LEU A 140 9.21 15.08 11.22
N PHE A 141 9.39 13.77 11.44
CA PHE A 141 8.96 12.68 10.55
C PHE A 141 7.48 12.80 10.17
N ASP A 142 6.62 13.10 11.13
CA ASP A 142 5.19 13.25 10.90
C ASP A 142 4.82 14.59 10.25
N SER A 143 5.65 15.64 10.37
CA SER A 143 5.47 16.88 9.60
C SER A 143 5.64 16.71 8.08
N PHE A 144 6.36 15.67 7.64
CA PHE A 144 6.46 15.26 6.23
C PHE A 144 5.27 14.40 5.77
N LYS A 145 4.34 14.05 6.67
CA LYS A 145 2.99 13.64 6.25
C LYS A 145 2.28 14.89 5.77
N SER A 146 2.28 15.10 4.46
CA SER A 146 1.13 15.76 3.86
C SER A 146 -0.12 14.99 4.26
N GLU A 147 -1.15 15.69 4.72
CA GLU A 147 -2.49 15.12 5.02
C GLU A 147 -3.16 14.50 3.78
N GLN A 148 -2.55 14.68 2.61
CA GLN A 148 -2.69 13.78 1.49
C GLN A 148 -2.31 12.35 1.91
N GLN A 149 -3.31 11.63 2.41
CA GLN A 149 -3.53 10.27 1.93
C GLN A 149 -3.33 10.25 0.41
N PRO A 150 -2.89 9.14 -0.19
CA PRO A 150 -3.15 8.90 -1.60
C PRO A 150 -4.67 8.81 -1.80
N ASN A 151 -5.33 9.97 -1.90
CA ASN A 151 -6.47 10.16 -2.78
C ASN A 151 -6.06 9.51 -4.10
N LYS A 152 -6.94 8.67 -4.64
CA LYS A 152 -6.60 7.64 -5.64
C LYS A 152 -5.81 8.17 -6.86
N ASN A 153 -5.87 9.47 -7.12
CA ASN A 153 -5.28 10.14 -8.28
C ASN A 153 -3.89 10.77 -8.03
N ASN A 154 -3.39 10.85 -6.79
CA ASN A 154 -2.10 11.49 -6.49
C ASN A 154 -0.94 10.48 -6.38
N ASN A 155 0.01 10.56 -7.31
CA ASN A 155 1.32 9.91 -7.26
C ASN A 155 2.22 10.53 -6.16
N VAL A 156 1.80 10.40 -4.89
CA VAL A 156 2.58 10.86 -3.72
C VAL A 156 3.79 9.96 -3.57
N LYS A 157 4.92 10.42 -4.11
CA LYS A 157 6.18 9.71 -3.97
C LYS A 157 6.70 9.78 -2.52
N VAL A 158 7.37 8.73 -2.06
CA VAL A 158 7.83 8.52 -0.67
C VAL A 158 9.33 8.74 -0.53
N SER A 159 9.72 9.74 0.25
CA SER A 159 11.12 10.07 0.57
C SER A 159 11.76 9.06 1.52
N LEU A 160 13.08 9.17 1.74
CA LEU A 160 13.80 8.41 2.76
C LEU A 160 13.19 8.63 4.17
N SER A 161 12.92 9.88 4.55
CA SER A 161 12.21 10.22 5.80
C SER A 161 10.82 9.59 5.89
N GLY A 162 10.05 9.62 4.80
CA GLY A 162 8.73 8.99 4.74
C GLY A 162 8.81 7.47 4.91
N ALA A 163 9.80 6.82 4.29
CA ALA A 163 10.04 5.39 4.43
C ALA A 163 10.46 5.00 5.86
N ILE A 164 11.29 5.81 6.53
CA ILE A 164 11.69 5.59 7.94
C ILE A 164 10.53 5.82 8.91
N SER A 165 9.75 6.89 8.74
CA SER A 165 8.52 7.16 9.52
C SER A 165 7.53 6.00 9.42
N LEU A 166 7.32 5.52 8.18
CA LEU A 166 6.51 4.34 7.91
C LEU A 166 7.08 3.10 8.58
N PHE A 167 8.40 2.86 8.53
CA PHE A 167 9.02 1.72 9.19
C PHE A 167 8.66 1.71 10.68
N ASN A 168 8.94 2.80 11.39
CA ASN A 168 8.71 2.89 12.83
C ASN A 168 7.22 2.66 13.15
N ARG A 169 6.30 3.35 12.46
CA ARG A 169 4.84 3.14 12.65
C ARG A 169 4.40 1.71 12.37
N THR A 170 4.80 1.13 11.24
CA THR A 170 4.40 -0.22 10.82
C THR A 170 4.92 -1.26 11.80
N ALA A 171 6.18 -1.14 12.23
CA ALA A 171 6.76 -2.02 13.25
C ALA A 171 5.98 -1.96 14.58
N ILE A 172 5.65 -0.76 15.05
CA ILE A 172 4.91 -0.53 16.29
C ILE A 172 3.48 -1.09 16.23
N VAL A 173 2.78 -0.90 15.11
CA VAL A 173 1.40 -1.39 14.90
C VAL A 173 1.34 -2.90 14.82
N LEU A 174 2.24 -3.49 14.02
CA LEU A 174 2.31 -4.93 13.81
C LEU A 174 2.88 -5.67 15.04
N GLY A 175 3.41 -4.95 16.02
CA GLY A 175 3.99 -5.53 17.22
C GLY A 175 5.32 -6.22 16.92
N PHE A 176 6.13 -5.61 16.07
CA PHE A 176 7.55 -5.94 16.04
C PHE A 176 8.18 -5.43 17.33
N ASP A 177 9.18 -6.16 17.78
CA ASP A 177 10.01 -5.84 18.92
C ASP A 177 11.44 -5.63 18.44
N ASN A 178 12.09 -4.57 18.89
CA ASN A 178 13.43 -4.09 18.53
C ASN A 178 13.63 -3.50 17.09
N VAL A 179 12.99 -2.35 16.78
CA VAL A 179 13.12 -1.40 15.61
C VAL A 179 13.26 0.15 15.96
N THR A 180 14.48 0.69 16.02
CA THR A 180 14.88 2.13 16.12
C THR A 180 16.30 2.29 15.57
N LEU A 181 16.57 3.23 14.65
CA LEU A 181 17.84 3.26 13.89
C LEU A 181 19.08 3.51 14.77
N ARG A 182 20.03 2.57 14.80
CA ARG A 182 21.35 2.74 15.43
C ARG A 182 22.46 2.24 14.50
N PHE A 183 23.45 3.10 14.27
CA PHE A 183 24.72 2.70 13.67
C PHE A 183 25.51 1.86 14.71
N ILE A 184 26.03 0.69 14.33
CA ILE A 184 26.82 -0.21 15.18
C ILE A 184 27.98 -0.77 14.36
N ASP A 185 29.13 -0.96 15.00
CA ASP A 185 30.27 -1.64 14.43
C ASP A 185 29.95 -3.05 13.88
N LYS A 186 30.74 -3.49 12.90
CA LYS A 186 30.42 -4.69 12.10
C LYS A 186 30.39 -5.99 12.92
N GLU A 187 31.09 -6.04 14.05
CA GLU A 187 31.54 -7.29 14.69
C GLU A 187 30.48 -8.05 15.51
N LYS A 188 29.39 -7.42 15.97
CA LYS A 188 28.36 -8.11 16.80
C LYS A 188 27.02 -8.25 16.07
N ARG A 189 26.70 -9.50 15.66
CA ARG A 189 25.36 -9.92 15.21
C ARG A 189 24.48 -10.26 16.42
N GLU A 190 23.73 -9.28 16.90
CA GLU A 190 22.65 -9.52 17.87
C GLU A 190 21.37 -9.94 17.13
N ARG A 191 20.72 -11.03 17.59
CA ARG A 191 19.62 -11.70 16.87
C ARG A 191 18.32 -10.89 16.75
N ASN A 192 18.21 -9.78 17.49
CA ASN A 192 16.99 -8.98 17.61
C ASN A 192 17.10 -7.63 16.87
N LYS A 193 17.90 -7.50 15.80
CA LYS A 193 18.10 -6.23 15.10
C LYS A 193 17.89 -6.34 13.60
N VAL A 194 17.00 -5.52 13.05
CA VAL A 194 16.84 -5.40 11.59
C VAL A 194 18.09 -4.72 11.03
N THR A 195 18.85 -5.43 10.20
CA THR A 195 19.99 -4.83 9.50
C THR A 195 19.50 -4.26 8.17
N MET A 196 19.83 -2.99 7.92
CA MET A 196 19.42 -2.23 6.75
C MET A 196 20.65 -1.65 6.07
N LEU A 197 20.65 -1.67 4.75
CA LEU A 197 21.62 -0.90 3.95
C LEU A 197 20.94 0.41 3.55
N ILE A 198 21.63 1.53 3.78
CA ILE A 198 21.28 2.85 3.25
C ILE A 198 22.58 3.37 2.63
N ASP A 199 22.60 3.45 1.30
CA ASP A 199 23.84 3.56 0.52
C ASP A 199 24.83 2.43 0.92
N ASP A 200 26.12 2.73 1.05
CA ASP A 200 27.16 1.78 1.49
C ASP A 200 27.18 1.54 3.01
N ASN A 201 26.27 2.18 3.76
CA ASN A 201 26.30 2.17 5.22
C ASN A 201 25.30 1.16 5.79
N THR A 202 25.75 0.36 6.75
CA THR A 202 24.95 -0.67 7.42
C THR A 202 24.39 -0.13 8.74
N TYR A 203 23.08 0.01 8.81
CA TYR A 203 22.35 0.45 9.99
C TYR A 203 21.67 -0.75 10.66
N LYS A 204 21.61 -0.79 12.00
CA LYS A 204 20.91 -1.83 12.77
C LYS A 204 19.78 -1.21 13.60
N MET A 205 18.59 -1.76 13.52
CA MET A 205 17.37 -1.17 14.09
C MET A 205 16.92 -1.93 15.37
N HIS A 206 16.49 -1.20 16.43
CA HIS A 206 16.58 -1.59 17.85
C HIS A 206 15.39 -1.48 18.88
N ILE A 207 14.21 -0.81 18.69
CA ILE A 207 13.05 -0.55 19.64
C ILE A 207 13.51 -0.64 21.09
N SER A 208 14.05 0.49 21.49
CA SER A 208 13.54 1.16 22.66
C SER A 208 12.14 1.73 22.40
N GLY A 209 11.39 1.99 23.49
CA GLY A 209 10.07 2.63 23.57
C GLY A 209 9.67 3.51 22.39
N SER A 210 8.46 3.29 21.86
CA SER A 210 7.76 4.33 21.11
C SER A 210 7.38 5.47 22.07
N PRO A 211 7.69 6.75 21.76
CA PRO A 211 7.24 7.84 22.60
C PRO A 211 5.72 7.87 22.71
N VAL A 212 5.25 8.25 23.88
CA VAL A 212 3.84 8.08 24.26
C VAL A 212 2.93 8.96 23.41
N GLN A 213 3.25 10.25 23.32
CA GLN A 213 2.49 11.22 22.53
C GLN A 213 2.25 10.71 21.10
N LEU A 214 3.33 10.32 20.44
CA LEU A 214 3.32 9.80 19.07
C LEU A 214 2.54 8.49 18.93
N SER A 215 2.62 7.63 19.95
CA SER A 215 1.88 6.38 19.99
C SER A 215 0.37 6.64 20.04
N LEU A 216 -0.04 7.66 20.81
CA LEU A 216 -1.43 8.15 20.81
C LEU A 216 -1.81 8.78 19.46
N THR A 217 -0.98 9.66 18.88
CA THR A 217 -1.20 10.25 17.55
C THR A 217 -1.50 9.19 16.48
N TRP A 218 -0.71 8.12 16.44
CA TRP A 218 -0.95 7.04 15.49
C TRP A 218 -2.17 6.20 15.85
N LEU A 219 -2.42 5.94 17.13
CA LEU A 219 -3.59 5.20 17.59
C LEU A 219 -4.88 5.94 17.21
N ASN A 220 -4.98 7.24 17.53
CA ASN A 220 -6.07 8.14 17.13
C ASN A 220 -6.25 8.14 15.61
N LYS A 221 -5.17 8.31 14.83
CA LYS A 221 -5.23 8.22 13.36
C LYS A 221 -5.81 6.90 12.85
N TYR A 222 -5.53 5.76 13.49
CA TYR A 222 -6.14 4.49 13.09
C TYR A 222 -7.59 4.34 13.58
N LEU A 223 -7.95 4.90 14.74
CA LEU A 223 -9.33 4.92 15.23
C LEU A 223 -10.22 5.78 14.32
N GLU A 224 -9.76 6.98 13.95
CA GLU A 224 -10.37 7.84 12.94
C GLU A 224 -10.54 7.11 11.60
N LYS A 225 -9.48 6.46 11.11
CA LYS A 225 -9.57 5.63 9.89
C LYS A 225 -10.58 4.49 10.03
N CYS A 226 -10.69 3.87 11.19
CA CYS A 226 -11.65 2.79 11.45
C CYS A 226 -13.08 3.33 11.38
N GLN A 227 -13.33 4.50 11.98
CA GLN A 227 -14.61 5.20 11.91
C GLN A 227 -14.98 5.57 10.47
N ASN A 228 -14.05 6.20 9.74
CA ASN A 228 -14.31 6.74 8.39
C ASN A 228 -14.44 5.65 7.31
N ASN A 229 -13.77 4.50 7.47
CA ASN A 229 -13.91 3.38 6.53
C ASN A 229 -15.06 2.43 6.89
N ASN A 230 -15.69 2.60 8.06
CA ASN A 230 -16.74 1.76 8.63
C ASN A 230 -16.59 0.27 8.24
N PRO A 231 -15.61 -0.45 8.80
CA PRO A 231 -15.40 -1.85 8.45
C PRO A 231 -16.71 -2.60 8.66
N ALA A 232 -17.22 -3.21 7.59
CA ALA A 232 -18.62 -3.69 7.47
C ALA A 232 -19.04 -4.79 8.47
N SER A 233 -18.19 -5.09 9.44
CA SER A 233 -18.39 -6.00 10.56
C SER A 233 -18.67 -5.31 11.89
N LEU A 234 -18.56 -3.97 12.01
CA LEU A 234 -18.93 -3.23 13.22
C LEU A 234 -20.40 -2.79 13.17
N SER A 235 -21.13 -2.99 14.27
CA SER A 235 -22.50 -2.50 14.46
C SER A 235 -22.51 -0.98 14.70
N GLN A 236 -23.66 -0.34 14.48
CA GLN A 236 -23.83 1.09 14.76
C GLN A 236 -23.54 1.44 16.24
N GLN A 237 -23.85 0.52 17.15
CA GLN A 237 -23.53 0.67 18.58
C GLN A 237 -22.02 0.51 18.85
N GLU A 238 -21.37 -0.52 18.28
CA GLU A 238 -19.90 -0.67 18.36
C GLU A 238 -19.18 0.58 17.82
N MET A 239 -19.68 1.17 16.73
CA MET A 239 -19.16 2.41 16.14
C MET A 239 -19.38 3.64 17.04
N SER A 240 -20.53 3.73 17.72
CA SER A 240 -20.80 4.78 18.72
C SER A 240 -19.85 4.68 19.91
N HIS A 241 -19.61 3.47 20.41
CA HIS A 241 -18.65 3.23 21.49
C HIS A 241 -17.21 3.58 21.05
N LEU A 242 -16.83 3.16 19.84
CA LEU A 242 -15.54 3.51 19.23
C LEU A 242 -15.37 5.04 19.06
N LYS A 243 -16.45 5.78 18.79
CA LYS A 243 -16.42 7.24 18.75
C LYS A 243 -16.08 7.85 20.10
N LYS A 244 -16.82 7.50 21.17
CA LYS A 244 -16.54 7.95 22.54
C LYS A 244 -15.08 7.69 22.96
N ILE A 245 -14.53 6.54 22.57
CA ILE A 245 -13.13 6.15 22.85
C ILE A 245 -12.13 7.03 22.08
N HIS A 246 -12.32 7.20 20.78
CA HIS A 246 -11.46 8.07 19.97
C HIS A 246 -11.50 9.51 20.48
N ASP A 247 -12.68 10.04 20.82
CA ASP A 247 -12.83 11.38 21.37
C ASP A 247 -12.04 11.54 22.69
N ALA A 248 -12.04 10.52 23.56
CA ALA A 248 -11.27 10.51 24.80
C ALA A 248 -9.74 10.42 24.58
N MET A 249 -9.29 9.55 23.68
CA MET A 249 -7.86 9.40 23.37
C MET A 249 -7.30 10.59 22.58
N LYS A 250 -8.12 11.24 21.76
CA LYS A 250 -7.78 12.51 21.07
C LYS A 250 -7.72 13.68 22.05
N PHE A 251 -8.68 13.78 22.98
CA PHE A 251 -8.62 14.78 24.06
C PHE A 251 -7.34 14.65 24.90
N CYS A 252 -6.91 13.40 25.18
CA CYS A 252 -5.64 13.14 25.85
C CYS A 252 -4.44 13.64 25.03
N GLU A 253 -4.32 13.22 23.75
CA GLU A 253 -3.26 13.68 22.86
C GLU A 253 -3.20 15.21 22.76
N GLU A 254 -4.36 15.87 22.72
CA GLU A 254 -4.41 17.33 22.61
C GLU A 254 -3.99 18.03 23.90
N ASN A 255 -4.34 17.53 25.10
CA ASN A 255 -4.22 18.25 26.37
C ASN A 255 -3.09 17.81 27.31
N ILE A 256 -2.51 16.62 27.12
CA ILE A 256 -1.33 16.17 27.87
C ILE A 256 -0.16 17.18 27.75
N ASN A 257 0.59 17.39 28.83
CA ASN A 257 1.62 18.44 28.94
C ASN A 257 1.16 19.90 28.77
N ARG A 258 -0.15 20.18 28.69
CA ARG A 258 -0.62 21.58 28.71
C ARG A 258 -0.66 22.12 30.14
N VAL A 259 -0.39 23.41 30.27
CA VAL A 259 -0.66 24.15 31.52
C VAL A 259 -2.14 23.99 31.88
N ARG A 260 -2.41 23.48 33.09
CA ARG A 260 -3.76 23.17 33.61
C ARG A 260 -4.48 21.99 32.91
N CYS A 261 -3.74 21.02 32.39
CA CYS A 261 -4.30 19.79 31.82
C CYS A 261 -5.24 19.07 32.82
N GLU A 262 -4.89 19.07 34.11
CA GLU A 262 -5.62 18.41 35.18
C GLU A 262 -7.05 18.94 35.34
N GLN A 263 -7.23 20.26 35.17
CA GLN A 263 -8.56 20.89 35.24
C GLN A 263 -9.42 20.51 34.03
N ALA A 264 -8.81 20.38 32.85
CA ALA A 264 -9.50 19.97 31.63
C ALA A 264 -9.95 18.49 31.71
N PHE A 265 -9.10 17.61 32.23
CA PHE A 265 -9.45 16.21 32.50
C PHE A 265 -10.52 16.10 33.61
N LEU A 266 -10.41 16.86 34.70
CA LEU A 266 -11.39 16.86 35.79
C LEU A 266 -12.77 17.30 35.32
N HIS A 267 -12.85 18.42 34.60
CA HIS A 267 -14.11 18.94 34.04
C HIS A 267 -14.78 17.91 33.12
N ARG A 268 -14.01 17.25 32.26
CA ARG A 268 -14.51 16.18 31.38
C ARG A 268 -15.07 15.01 32.18
N TYR A 269 -14.36 14.57 33.22
CA TYR A 269 -14.81 13.49 34.10
C TYR A 269 -16.08 13.84 34.91
N GLN A 270 -16.15 15.07 35.44
CA GLN A 270 -17.31 15.59 36.18
C GLN A 270 -18.57 15.63 35.30
N ASN A 271 -18.43 15.93 34.01
CA ASN A 271 -19.51 15.87 33.01
C ASN A 271 -19.91 14.42 32.61
N ASN A 272 -19.39 13.40 33.31
CA ASN A 272 -19.60 11.98 33.01
C ASN A 272 -19.15 11.57 31.60
N GLU A 273 -18.16 12.26 31.03
CA GLU A 273 -17.53 11.85 29.78
C GLU A 273 -16.38 10.87 30.05
N LEU A 274 -16.12 9.97 29.10
CA LEU A 274 -14.97 9.07 29.16
C LEU A 274 -13.67 9.89 29.09
N VAL A 275 -12.84 9.74 30.12
CA VAL A 275 -11.48 10.30 30.17
C VAL A 275 -10.48 9.17 29.96
N TYR A 276 -9.48 9.43 29.11
CA TYR A 276 -8.30 8.59 28.95
C TYR A 276 -7.07 9.43 29.30
N ILE A 277 -6.14 8.85 30.04
CA ILE A 277 -4.85 9.46 30.42
C ILE A 277 -3.77 8.40 30.21
N THR A 278 -2.66 8.80 29.60
CA THR A 278 -1.47 7.97 29.58
C THR A 278 -0.51 8.47 30.66
N SER A 279 -0.03 7.56 31.48
CA SER A 279 0.87 7.85 32.61
C SER A 279 2.00 6.82 32.59
N GLY A 280 2.81 6.72 33.64
CA GLY A 280 3.88 5.73 33.74
C GLY A 280 5.06 6.22 34.56
N CYS A 281 6.25 5.83 34.12
CA CYS A 281 7.53 6.30 34.62
C CYS A 281 8.51 6.44 33.44
N PRO A 282 9.69 7.07 33.59
CA PRO A 282 10.64 7.21 32.49
C PRO A 282 10.94 5.88 31.78
N GLY A 283 10.73 5.87 30.46
CA GLY A 283 10.91 4.69 29.61
C GLY A 283 9.77 3.66 29.63
N HIS A 284 8.73 3.82 30.46
CA HIS A 284 7.59 2.89 30.53
C HIS A 284 6.24 3.58 30.70
N ALA A 285 5.34 3.38 29.73
CA ALA A 285 4.01 3.97 29.72
C ALA A 285 2.92 2.98 30.14
N VAL A 286 1.88 3.46 30.81
CA VAL A 286 0.63 2.74 31.13
C VAL A 286 -0.57 3.53 30.60
N GLY A 287 -1.68 2.83 30.35
CA GLY A 287 -2.95 3.47 29.98
C GLY A 287 -3.92 3.47 31.15
N ILE A 288 -4.45 4.64 31.49
CA ILE A 288 -5.47 4.86 32.52
C ILE A 288 -6.74 5.40 31.86
N ALA A 289 -7.92 4.99 32.33
CA ALA A 289 -9.17 5.60 31.91
C ALA A 289 -10.16 5.74 33.09
N LEU A 290 -11.03 6.73 33.03
CA LEU A 290 -12.03 7.04 34.06
C LEU A 290 -13.41 7.19 33.41
N TYR A 291 -14.43 6.50 33.92
CA TYR A 291 -15.82 6.63 33.46
C TYR A 291 -16.79 6.13 34.54
N GLY A 292 -17.84 6.91 34.84
CA GLY A 292 -18.71 6.63 35.98
C GLY A 292 -17.91 6.55 37.29
N ASP A 293 -18.14 5.51 38.07
CA ASP A 293 -17.40 5.23 39.32
C ASP A 293 -16.19 4.29 39.12
N TYR A 294 -15.71 4.12 37.89
CA TYR A 294 -14.71 3.11 37.55
C TYR A 294 -13.41 3.70 37.01
N LEU A 295 -12.30 3.08 37.43
CA LEU A 295 -10.96 3.33 36.93
C LEU A 295 -10.43 2.10 36.19
N VAL A 296 -9.92 2.32 34.98
CA VAL A 296 -9.16 1.34 34.22
C VAL A 296 -7.68 1.58 34.43
N TYR A 297 -6.92 0.52 34.69
CA TYR A 297 -5.46 0.53 34.66
C TYR A 297 -4.95 -0.57 33.74
N CYS A 298 -4.12 -0.21 32.76
CA CYS A 298 -3.49 -1.13 31.83
C CYS A 298 -1.97 -1.08 31.94
N ASN A 299 -1.38 -2.15 32.48
CA ASN A 299 0.05 -2.38 32.41
C ASN A 299 0.37 -3.82 32.00
N ARG A 300 0.99 -3.94 30.83
CA ARG A 300 1.43 -5.20 30.23
C ARG A 300 2.94 -5.42 30.32
N GLY A 301 3.71 -4.41 30.70
CA GLY A 301 5.17 -4.43 30.75
C GLY A 301 5.71 -4.53 32.16
N HIS A 302 6.79 -3.79 32.44
CA HIS A 302 7.44 -3.75 33.74
C HIS A 302 6.49 -3.21 34.84
N GLY A 303 6.56 -3.81 36.04
CA GLY A 303 5.71 -3.42 37.18
C GLY A 303 4.22 -3.70 36.98
N ALA A 304 3.86 -4.78 36.29
CA ALA A 304 2.50 -5.33 36.40
C ALA A 304 2.25 -5.82 37.83
N LEU A 305 1.04 -5.58 38.36
CA LEU A 305 0.68 -5.83 39.77
C LEU A 305 0.52 -7.32 40.15
N GLU A 306 0.42 -8.20 39.16
CA GLU A 306 0.22 -9.66 39.31
C GLU A 306 0.88 -10.37 38.12
N ASP A 307 1.08 -11.68 38.24
CA ASP A 307 1.42 -12.58 37.13
C ASP A 307 0.44 -12.46 35.94
N ASN A 308 -0.81 -12.06 36.20
CA ASN A 308 -1.84 -11.79 35.20
C ASN A 308 -1.69 -10.40 34.58
N HIS A 309 -0.70 -10.24 33.71
CA HIS A 309 -0.49 -9.03 32.90
C HIS A 309 -1.75 -8.60 32.11
N GLY A 310 -2.04 -7.30 32.07
CA GLY A 310 -3.13 -6.79 31.24
C GLY A 310 -3.82 -5.55 31.75
N THR A 311 -5.13 -5.53 31.55
CA THR A 311 -5.99 -4.39 31.86
C THR A 311 -6.99 -4.80 32.94
N LYS A 312 -7.12 -3.96 33.96
CA LYS A 312 -7.98 -4.20 35.11
C LYS A 312 -8.94 -3.03 35.28
N ILE A 313 -10.14 -3.32 35.78
CA ILE A 313 -11.16 -2.32 36.08
C ILE A 313 -11.46 -2.38 37.58
N TYR A 314 -11.41 -1.23 38.23
CA TYR A 314 -11.54 -1.04 39.67
C TYR A 314 -12.71 -0.10 39.98
N LYS A 315 -13.36 -0.30 41.13
CA LYS A 315 -14.33 0.64 41.69
C LYS A 315 -13.58 1.71 42.49
N LEU A 316 -13.97 2.97 42.36
CA LEU A 316 -13.40 4.08 43.14
C LEU A 316 -13.84 4.02 44.61
N LYS A 317 -12.88 4.14 45.54
CA LYS A 317 -13.06 4.01 46.99
C LYS A 317 -14.11 4.99 47.55
N ASN A 318 -14.13 6.23 47.05
CA ASN A 318 -15.09 7.27 47.44
C ASN A 318 -15.92 7.78 46.25
N GLY A 319 -16.22 6.91 45.27
CA GLY A 319 -16.92 7.31 44.04
C GLY A 319 -16.17 8.40 43.26
N LYS A 320 -16.91 9.23 42.53
CA LYS A 320 -16.33 10.29 41.69
C LYS A 320 -15.50 11.34 42.44
N ASP A 321 -15.87 11.64 43.69
CA ASP A 321 -15.24 12.71 44.47
C ASP A 321 -13.79 12.39 44.87
N SER A 322 -13.36 11.12 44.74
CA SER A 322 -11.96 10.73 44.89
C SER A 322 -11.04 11.25 43.77
N ILE A 323 -11.60 11.59 42.60
CA ILE A 323 -10.84 12.11 41.46
C ILE A 323 -10.71 13.63 41.59
N THR A 324 -9.54 14.08 42.01
CA THR A 324 -9.23 15.50 42.20
C THR A 324 -8.28 16.03 41.11
N ALA A 325 -8.19 17.36 40.99
CA ALA A 325 -7.19 17.99 40.11
C ALA A 325 -5.75 17.63 40.51
N ASP A 326 -5.46 17.54 41.82
CA ASP A 326 -4.14 17.12 42.32
C ASP A 326 -3.79 15.68 41.91
N PHE A 327 -4.74 14.74 42.07
CA PHE A 327 -4.55 13.35 41.64
C PHE A 327 -4.27 13.27 40.14
N LEU A 328 -5.02 14.00 39.32
CA LEU A 328 -4.85 14.02 37.86
C LEU A 328 -3.52 14.68 37.45
N LEU A 329 -3.10 15.75 38.12
CA LEU A 329 -1.79 16.37 37.90
C LEU A 329 -0.66 15.40 38.22
N ARG A 330 -0.73 14.70 39.37
CA ARG A 330 0.24 13.67 39.73
C ARG A 330 0.30 12.55 38.69
N LEU A 331 -0.84 12.08 38.16
CA LEU A 331 -0.84 11.10 37.07
C LEU A 331 -0.14 11.60 35.79
N ASP A 332 -0.31 12.88 35.41
CA ASP A 332 0.34 13.48 34.24
C ASP A 332 1.86 13.59 34.45
N GLU A 333 2.28 14.08 35.63
CA GLU A 333 3.69 14.31 35.96
C GLU A 333 4.53 13.03 36.08
N MET A 334 3.96 11.90 36.53
CA MET A 334 4.73 10.67 36.83
C MET A 334 5.55 10.13 35.64
N ILE A 335 5.06 10.27 34.41
CA ILE A 335 5.80 9.79 33.23
C ILE A 335 7.00 10.69 32.86
N TYR A 336 6.97 11.96 33.28
CA TYR A 336 8.00 12.97 33.00
C TYR A 336 8.98 13.19 34.15
N LYS A 337 8.60 12.83 35.38
CA LYS A 337 9.46 12.88 36.58
C LYS A 337 10.67 11.95 36.39
N PRO A 338 11.92 12.46 36.30
CA PRO A 338 13.09 11.63 35.96
C PRO A 338 13.40 10.51 36.96
N GLU A 339 13.06 10.74 38.23
CA GLU A 339 13.20 9.78 39.34
C GLU A 339 11.88 9.05 39.65
N GLY A 340 10.84 9.22 38.81
CA GLY A 340 9.55 8.57 39.00
C GLY A 340 9.65 7.07 38.80
N THR A 341 9.03 6.28 39.67
CA THR A 341 8.99 4.82 39.58
C THR A 341 7.56 4.33 39.36
N ILE A 342 7.42 3.09 38.88
CA ILE A 342 6.11 2.45 38.78
C ILE A 342 5.42 2.28 40.15
N LYS A 343 6.21 2.24 41.24
CA LYS A 343 5.68 2.19 42.62
C LYS A 343 5.04 3.51 43.04
N ASP A 344 5.62 4.66 42.66
CA ASP A 344 5.03 5.97 42.96
C ASP A 344 3.67 6.12 42.27
N LEU A 345 3.56 5.61 41.04
CA LEU A 345 2.28 5.55 40.31
C LEU A 345 1.28 4.60 40.96
N HIS A 346 1.72 3.41 41.42
CA HIS A 346 0.85 2.51 42.20
C HIS A 346 0.37 3.15 43.50
N GLN A 347 1.24 3.85 44.23
CA GLN A 347 0.88 4.56 45.44
C GLN A 347 -0.18 5.63 45.16
N ALA A 348 0.00 6.46 44.13
CA ALA A 348 -1.00 7.46 43.74
C ALA A 348 -2.36 6.83 43.37
N LEU A 349 -2.35 5.71 42.64
CA LEU A 349 -3.58 4.97 42.29
C LEU A 349 -4.26 4.35 43.52
N GLU A 350 -3.49 3.82 44.47
CA GLU A 350 -4.01 3.17 45.68
C GLU A 350 -4.75 4.16 46.61
N GLU A 351 -4.55 5.47 46.46
CA GLU A 351 -5.35 6.50 47.15
C GLU A 351 -6.83 6.49 46.71
N VAL A 352 -7.12 6.12 45.45
CA VAL A 352 -8.46 6.21 44.85
C VAL A 352 -9.10 4.85 44.54
N VAL A 353 -8.31 3.78 44.39
CA VAL A 353 -8.78 2.40 44.16
C VAL A 353 -8.04 1.40 45.06
N ASP A 354 -8.56 0.18 45.18
CA ASP A 354 -7.84 -0.96 45.74
C ASP A 354 -7.20 -1.76 44.58
N LEU A 355 -5.89 -1.62 44.39
CA LEU A 355 -5.17 -2.23 43.27
C LEU A 355 -5.08 -3.76 43.35
N HIS A 356 -5.32 -4.34 44.52
CA HIS A 356 -5.29 -5.78 44.78
C HIS A 356 -6.64 -6.46 44.53
N ASN A 357 -7.75 -5.70 44.52
CA ASN A 357 -9.11 -6.22 44.33
C ASN A 357 -9.81 -5.64 43.09
N PRO A 358 -9.35 -5.97 41.86
CA PRO A 358 -10.03 -5.57 40.63
C PRO A 358 -11.41 -6.23 40.49
N ILE A 359 -12.41 -5.45 40.07
CA ILE A 359 -13.78 -5.93 39.80
C ILE A 359 -13.77 -6.96 38.66
N VAL A 360 -13.01 -6.64 37.61
CA VAL A 360 -12.76 -7.52 36.47
C VAL A 360 -11.34 -7.33 35.94
N SER A 361 -10.74 -8.44 35.51
CA SER A 361 -9.45 -8.48 34.82
C SER A 361 -9.63 -8.93 33.38
N LEU A 362 -9.06 -8.18 32.44
CA LEU A 362 -8.96 -8.50 31.02
C LEU A 362 -7.53 -8.98 30.75
N PRO A 363 -7.26 -10.30 30.86
CA PRO A 363 -5.91 -10.84 30.71
C PRO A 363 -5.43 -10.62 29.28
N SER A 364 -4.18 -10.19 29.17
CA SER A 364 -3.52 -9.91 27.89
C SER A 364 -2.16 -10.58 27.85
N LYS A 365 -1.47 -10.55 26.70
CA LYS A 365 -0.07 -10.98 26.68
C LYS A 365 0.78 -9.98 27.48
N ASP A 366 1.64 -10.50 28.33
CA ASP A 366 2.87 -9.84 28.76
C ASP A 366 3.63 -9.19 27.59
N GLN A 367 4.34 -8.12 27.89
CA GLN A 367 5.05 -7.32 26.91
C GLN A 367 6.53 -7.34 27.23
N GLU A 368 7.19 -8.41 26.77
CA GLU A 368 8.61 -8.70 26.97
C GLU A 368 9.56 -7.58 26.51
N HIS A 369 9.13 -6.72 25.57
CA HIS A 369 10.00 -5.79 24.85
C HIS A 369 9.38 -4.38 24.72
N GLY A 370 10.21 -3.36 24.47
CA GLY A 370 9.91 -1.94 24.73
C GLY A 370 8.92 -1.26 23.79
N ASN A 371 7.65 -1.65 23.77
CA ASN A 371 6.59 -1.00 22.97
C ASN A 371 5.38 -0.55 23.83
N CYS A 372 5.59 -0.26 25.12
CA CYS A 372 4.51 0.02 26.09
C CYS A 372 3.75 1.30 25.77
N GLY A 373 4.45 2.30 25.23
CA GLY A 373 3.87 3.55 24.72
C GLY A 373 2.72 3.34 23.73
N PHE A 374 2.72 2.26 22.95
CA PHE A 374 1.61 1.91 22.04
C PHE A 374 0.77 0.73 22.55
N ALA A 375 1.41 -0.28 23.11
CA ALA A 375 0.79 -1.55 23.45
C ALA A 375 -0.10 -1.51 24.71
N ASN A 376 0.14 -0.57 25.65
CA ASN A 376 -0.75 -0.33 26.77
C ASN A 376 -1.96 0.55 26.37
N PRO A 377 -1.81 1.75 25.75
CA PRO A 377 -2.96 2.53 25.28
C PRO A 377 -3.89 1.74 24.35
N LYS A 378 -3.33 0.94 23.43
CA LYS A 378 -4.11 0.07 22.55
C LYS A 378 -4.88 -1.00 23.33
N ALA A 379 -4.33 -1.56 24.40
CA ALA A 379 -5.03 -2.57 25.20
C ALA A 379 -6.11 -1.95 26.10
N THR A 380 -5.92 -0.71 26.58
CA THR A 380 -6.96 0.05 27.32
C THR A 380 -8.27 0.19 26.52
N ILE A 381 -8.22 0.19 25.18
CA ILE A 381 -9.41 0.20 24.32
C ILE A 381 -10.37 -0.96 24.62
N GLU A 382 -9.87 -2.16 24.93
CA GLU A 382 -10.72 -3.32 25.25
C GLU A 382 -11.55 -3.06 26.51
N ALA A 383 -10.93 -2.46 27.54
CA ALA A 383 -11.62 -2.09 28.78
C ALA A 383 -12.53 -0.87 28.63
N MET A 384 -12.16 0.13 27.83
CA MET A 384 -13.01 1.28 27.57
C MET A 384 -14.27 0.89 26.77
N LEU A 385 -14.18 -0.07 25.84
CA LEU A 385 -15.36 -0.63 25.16
C LEU A 385 -16.32 -1.26 26.18
N VAL A 386 -15.79 -2.06 27.10
CA VAL A 386 -16.56 -2.70 28.19
C VAL A 386 -17.18 -1.67 29.14
N LEU A 387 -16.47 -0.60 29.51
CA LEU A 387 -17.02 0.46 30.37
C LEU A 387 -18.12 1.28 29.69
N VAL A 388 -17.96 1.59 28.40
CA VAL A 388 -18.95 2.33 27.62
C VAL A 388 -20.21 1.48 27.37
N GLU A 389 -20.04 0.17 27.15
CA GLU A 389 -21.15 -0.79 27.06
C GLU A 389 -21.91 -0.96 28.39
N ASN A 390 -21.20 -0.82 29.51
CA ASN A 390 -21.78 -0.86 30.85
C ASN A 390 -22.43 0.47 31.31
N ASP A 391 -22.31 1.53 30.50
CA ASP A 391 -22.61 2.92 30.85
C ASP A 391 -22.05 3.38 32.22
N GLY A 392 -20.94 2.78 32.66
CA GLY A 392 -20.20 3.20 33.85
C GLY A 392 -20.88 3.02 35.21
N ASN A 393 -22.00 2.28 35.33
CA ASN A 393 -22.81 2.28 36.56
C ASN A 393 -23.10 0.91 37.24
N ASP A 394 -23.20 -0.22 36.53
CA ASP A 394 -23.56 -1.54 37.12
C ASP A 394 -22.35 -2.49 37.22
N GLU A 395 -21.99 -2.93 38.44
CA GLU A 395 -20.84 -3.82 38.68
C GLU A 395 -21.09 -5.26 38.23
N GLU A 396 -22.32 -5.77 38.41
CA GLU A 396 -22.70 -7.12 38.01
C GLU A 396 -22.94 -7.22 36.50
N HIS A 397 -23.39 -6.14 35.85
CA HIS A 397 -23.38 -6.07 34.39
C HIS A 397 -21.94 -6.03 33.84
N LEU A 398 -21.03 -5.27 34.44
CA LEU A 398 -19.61 -5.27 34.08
C LEU A 398 -19.01 -6.70 34.15
N LYS A 399 -19.26 -7.41 35.26
CA LYS A 399 -18.85 -8.82 35.43
C LYS A 399 -19.49 -9.73 34.38
N ARG A 400 -20.78 -9.54 34.02
CA ARG A 400 -21.47 -10.31 32.98
C ARG A 400 -20.89 -10.08 31.59
N ILE A 401 -20.59 -8.83 31.20
CA ILE A 401 -19.96 -8.49 29.92
C ILE A 401 -18.61 -9.21 29.78
N VAL A 402 -17.75 -9.14 30.82
CA VAL A 402 -16.41 -9.75 30.77
C VAL A 402 -16.43 -11.28 30.87
N LYS A 403 -17.36 -11.87 31.63
CA LYS A 403 -17.52 -13.33 31.77
C LYS A 403 -18.36 -13.97 30.65
N SER A 404 -18.83 -13.19 29.67
CA SER A 404 -19.63 -13.67 28.54
C SER A 404 -18.94 -14.84 27.80
N ARG A 405 -19.70 -15.94 27.59
CA ARG A 405 -19.15 -17.15 26.96
C ARG A 405 -18.77 -16.95 25.50
N ASP A 406 -19.52 -16.10 24.79
CA ASP A 406 -19.27 -15.75 23.39
C ASP A 406 -18.07 -14.80 23.22
N ARG A 407 -17.62 -14.15 24.31
CA ARG A 407 -16.59 -13.11 24.30
C ARG A 407 -16.93 -11.99 23.30
N SER A 408 -18.22 -11.68 23.18
CA SER A 408 -18.79 -10.67 22.27
C SER A 408 -18.07 -9.33 22.40
N ASN A 409 -17.84 -8.88 23.64
CA ASN A 409 -17.06 -7.68 23.98
C ASN A 409 -15.64 -7.63 23.39
N LYS A 410 -14.98 -8.79 23.18
CA LYS A 410 -13.64 -8.86 22.58
C LYS A 410 -13.66 -8.73 21.05
N ASN A 411 -14.82 -8.92 20.41
CA ASN A 411 -14.93 -8.87 18.95
C ASN A 411 -14.75 -7.45 18.37
N PRO A 412 -15.36 -6.36 18.88
CA PRO A 412 -15.07 -5.01 18.40
C PRO A 412 -13.58 -4.69 18.55
N TYR A 413 -12.98 -4.97 19.70
CA TYR A 413 -11.55 -4.76 19.93
C TYR A 413 -10.68 -5.52 18.91
N LYS A 414 -10.94 -6.80 18.67
CA LYS A 414 -10.22 -7.59 17.65
C LYS A 414 -10.34 -6.95 16.26
N LYS A 415 -11.58 -6.66 15.79
CA LYS A 415 -11.84 -6.02 14.50
C LYS A 415 -11.04 -4.73 14.33
N ILE A 416 -11.02 -3.87 15.35
CA ILE A 416 -10.25 -2.62 15.38
C ILE A 416 -8.74 -2.90 15.24
N THR A 417 -8.17 -3.84 16.01
CA THR A 417 -6.75 -4.15 15.89
C THR A 417 -6.37 -4.89 14.61
N GLU A 418 -7.27 -5.64 14.00
CA GLU A 418 -7.07 -6.27 12.69
C GLU A 418 -7.05 -5.20 11.60
N PHE A 419 -8.04 -4.30 11.59
CA PHE A 419 -8.07 -3.12 10.72
C PHE A 419 -6.78 -2.28 10.83
N MET A 420 -6.27 -2.03 12.05
CA MET A 420 -4.99 -1.35 12.27
C MET A 420 -3.81 -2.03 11.56
N ARG A 421 -3.70 -3.37 11.67
CA ARG A 421 -2.62 -4.14 11.02
C ARG A 421 -2.78 -4.14 9.50
N ASP A 422 -4.01 -4.29 9.00
CA ASP A 422 -4.30 -4.32 7.58
C ASP A 422 -4.03 -2.96 6.92
N GLN A 423 -4.36 -1.85 7.61
CA GLN A 423 -3.99 -0.51 7.18
C GLN A 423 -2.48 -0.29 7.18
N ALA A 424 -1.74 -0.76 8.18
CA ALA A 424 -0.28 -0.65 8.20
C ALA A 424 0.39 -1.46 7.06
N VAL A 425 -0.21 -2.60 6.69
CA VAL A 425 0.17 -3.41 5.52
C VAL A 425 -0.13 -2.69 4.21
N ASP A 426 -1.29 -2.06 4.07
CA ASP A 426 -1.63 -1.26 2.88
C ASP A 426 -0.72 -0.03 2.73
N GLU A 427 -0.40 0.65 3.83
CA GLU A 427 0.54 1.76 3.86
C GLU A 427 1.96 1.33 3.47
N LEU A 428 2.39 0.12 3.87
CA LEU A 428 3.65 -0.48 3.43
C LEU A 428 3.67 -0.72 1.91
N ILE A 429 2.64 -1.39 1.38
CA ILE A 429 2.52 -1.70 -0.05
C ILE A 429 2.53 -0.42 -0.90
N ILE A 430 1.77 0.60 -0.49
CA ILE A 430 1.72 1.90 -1.16
C ILE A 430 3.11 2.54 -1.21
N ALA A 431 3.84 2.53 -0.09
CA ALA A 431 5.16 3.14 -0.05
C ALA A 431 6.20 2.38 -0.88
N CYS A 432 6.19 1.05 -0.85
CA CYS A 432 7.05 0.22 -1.71
C CYS A 432 6.88 0.54 -3.20
N ARG A 433 5.66 0.88 -3.65
CA ARG A 433 5.35 1.27 -5.03
C ARG A 433 5.80 2.69 -5.38
N ASN A 434 5.87 3.57 -4.40
CA ASN A 434 6.00 5.02 -4.61
C ASN A 434 7.36 5.61 -4.17
N THR A 435 8.38 4.81 -3.87
CA THR A 435 9.66 5.32 -3.35
C THR A 435 10.36 6.31 -4.29
N GLU A 436 10.74 7.49 -3.78
CA GLU A 436 11.43 8.56 -4.54
C GLU A 436 12.88 8.21 -4.87
N THR A 437 13.56 7.52 -3.96
CA THR A 437 15.01 7.33 -4.00
C THR A 437 15.41 5.87 -3.76
N PRO A 438 16.60 5.43 -4.23
CA PRO A 438 17.12 4.10 -3.94
C PRO A 438 17.17 3.78 -2.43
N GLN A 439 17.50 4.77 -1.61
CA GLN A 439 17.56 4.62 -0.15
C GLN A 439 16.17 4.35 0.44
N ALA A 440 15.13 5.09 -0.01
CA ALA A 440 13.76 4.81 0.38
C ALA A 440 13.33 3.40 -0.06
N GLN A 441 13.74 2.96 -1.25
CA GLN A 441 13.52 1.58 -1.73
C GLN A 441 14.20 0.54 -0.84
N GLN A 442 15.47 0.75 -0.44
CA GLN A 442 16.20 -0.14 0.47
C GLN A 442 15.53 -0.22 1.86
N VAL A 443 15.05 0.91 2.39
CA VAL A 443 14.31 0.97 3.66
C VAL A 443 13.01 0.17 3.58
N CYS A 444 12.19 0.40 2.56
CA CYS A 444 10.96 -0.34 2.33
C CYS A 444 11.21 -1.83 2.07
N GLN A 445 12.26 -2.20 1.33
CA GLN A 445 12.64 -3.60 1.11
C GLN A 445 13.03 -4.30 2.41
N SER A 446 13.79 -3.63 3.28
CA SER A 446 14.17 -4.15 4.60
C SER A 446 12.96 -4.34 5.51
N LEU A 447 11.96 -3.44 5.42
CA LEU A 447 10.69 -3.53 6.15
C LEU A 447 9.86 -4.73 5.72
N VAL A 448 9.77 -4.97 4.41
CA VAL A 448 9.08 -6.15 3.85
C VAL A 448 9.78 -7.44 4.27
N LYS A 449 11.12 -7.50 4.22
CA LYS A 449 11.92 -8.64 4.69
C LYS A 449 11.60 -8.97 6.16
N GLU A 450 11.67 -7.99 7.04
CA GLU A 450 11.40 -8.17 8.46
C GLU A 450 9.94 -8.57 8.74
N PHE A 451 8.99 -7.95 8.04
CA PHE A 451 7.57 -8.30 8.12
C PHE A 451 7.32 -9.77 7.77
N ILE A 452 7.89 -10.23 6.65
CA ILE A 452 7.79 -11.63 6.21
C ILE A 452 8.38 -12.58 7.26
N PHE A 453 9.58 -12.27 7.79
CA PHE A 453 10.23 -13.10 8.81
C PHE A 453 9.41 -13.21 10.10
N ARG A 454 8.83 -12.12 10.59
CA ARG A 454 8.05 -12.14 11.85
C ARG A 454 6.66 -12.75 11.71
N CYS A 455 5.97 -12.52 10.59
CA CYS A 455 4.66 -13.11 10.35
C CYS A 455 4.72 -14.63 10.13
N ASN A 456 5.81 -15.17 9.58
CA ASN A 456 5.98 -16.60 9.35
C ASN A 456 6.80 -17.32 10.44
N GLY A 457 7.72 -16.62 11.12
CA GLY A 457 8.58 -17.21 12.15
C GLY A 457 7.96 -17.28 13.55
N THR A 458 6.84 -16.60 13.80
CA THR A 458 6.16 -16.73 15.09
C THR A 458 5.37 -18.04 15.15
N ARG A 459 5.54 -18.81 16.23
CA ARG A 459 4.64 -19.92 16.59
C ARG A 459 3.26 -19.34 16.88
N ALA A 460 2.45 -19.19 15.84
CA ALA A 460 1.18 -18.50 15.91
C ALA A 460 0.21 -19.24 16.84
N ARG A 461 -0.24 -18.54 17.88
CA ARG A 461 -0.99 -19.12 19.02
C ARG A 461 -2.33 -19.75 18.65
N THR A 462 -2.90 -19.37 17.50
CA THR A 462 -4.14 -19.92 16.97
C THR A 462 -4.02 -20.03 15.45
N SER A 463 -4.71 -21.02 14.86
CA SER A 463 -4.81 -21.19 13.41
C SER A 463 -5.37 -19.94 12.72
N ALA A 464 -6.33 -19.25 13.34
CA ALA A 464 -6.88 -17.99 12.82
C ALA A 464 -5.85 -16.86 12.75
N LYS A 465 -5.02 -16.66 13.79
CA LYS A 465 -3.94 -15.66 13.72
C LYS A 465 -2.89 -16.05 12.69
N ALA A 466 -2.48 -17.33 12.68
CA ALA A 466 -1.53 -17.86 11.71
C ALA A 466 -1.98 -17.58 10.27
N LYS A 467 -3.28 -17.83 9.98
CA LYS A 467 -3.90 -17.53 8.70
C LYS A 467 -3.87 -16.03 8.39
N ASN A 468 -4.38 -15.18 9.29
CA ASN A 468 -4.44 -13.74 9.03
C ASN A 468 -3.04 -13.13 8.77
N ASP A 469 -2.00 -13.61 9.46
CA ASP A 469 -0.62 -13.12 9.25
C ASP A 469 0.03 -13.72 7.98
N ALA A 470 -0.33 -14.93 7.58
CA ALA A 470 0.02 -15.50 6.27
C ALA A 470 -0.67 -14.76 5.11
N ASP A 471 -1.97 -14.48 5.23
CA ASP A 471 -2.77 -13.74 4.24
C ASP A 471 -2.18 -12.33 4.02
N ARG A 472 -1.77 -11.65 5.10
CA ARG A 472 -1.03 -10.36 5.00
C ARG A 472 0.35 -10.51 4.37
N THR A 473 1.10 -11.58 4.69
CA THR A 473 2.41 -11.88 4.08
C THR A 473 2.27 -12.00 2.55
N VAL A 474 1.31 -12.81 2.10
CA VAL A 474 0.99 -13.00 0.68
C VAL A 474 0.60 -11.67 0.05
N LYS A 475 -0.35 -10.94 0.66
CA LYS A 475 -0.79 -9.61 0.19
C LYS A 475 0.37 -8.63 -0.01
N VAL A 476 1.32 -8.56 0.92
CA VAL A 476 2.53 -7.72 0.76
C VAL A 476 3.38 -8.23 -0.41
N TRP A 477 3.74 -9.51 -0.42
CA TRP A 477 4.62 -10.09 -1.44
C TRP A 477 4.10 -9.91 -2.87
N GLU A 478 2.81 -10.15 -3.09
CA GLU A 478 2.16 -10.00 -4.39
C GLU A 478 2.00 -8.53 -4.79
N SER A 479 1.92 -7.62 -3.81
CA SER A 479 1.64 -6.21 -4.09
C SER A 479 2.87 -5.31 -4.20
N ILE A 480 4.05 -5.71 -3.69
CA ILE A 480 5.30 -4.95 -3.89
C ILE A 480 5.77 -4.97 -5.36
N PRO A 481 6.56 -3.99 -5.82
CA PRO A 481 7.10 -3.99 -7.19
C PRO A 481 8.00 -5.20 -7.48
N ASP A 482 7.93 -5.73 -8.70
CA ASP A 482 8.68 -6.94 -9.09
C ASP A 482 10.18 -6.80 -8.87
N LYS A 483 10.78 -5.63 -9.17
CA LYS A 483 12.20 -5.36 -8.87
C LYS A 483 12.53 -5.55 -7.38
N MET A 484 11.66 -5.12 -6.47
CA MET A 484 11.84 -5.32 -5.02
C MET A 484 11.65 -6.79 -4.64
N ARG A 485 10.70 -7.49 -5.28
CA ARG A 485 10.48 -8.92 -5.08
C ARG A 485 11.68 -9.76 -5.54
N GLU A 486 12.24 -9.48 -6.72
CA GLU A 486 13.43 -10.16 -7.22
C GLU A 486 14.69 -9.85 -6.41
N ASN A 487 14.83 -8.62 -5.89
CA ASN A 487 15.89 -8.31 -4.92
C ASN A 487 15.73 -9.16 -3.64
N LEU A 488 14.51 -9.28 -3.10
CA LEU A 488 14.23 -10.09 -1.92
C LEU A 488 14.41 -11.59 -2.16
N LYS A 489 13.99 -12.13 -3.31
CA LYS A 489 14.29 -13.51 -3.70
C LYS A 489 15.79 -13.78 -3.77
N ASN A 490 16.59 -12.76 -4.06
CA ASN A 490 18.05 -12.90 -4.18
C ASN A 490 18.83 -12.67 -2.88
N ASP A 491 18.23 -12.02 -1.89
CA ASP A 491 18.79 -11.80 -0.55
C ASP A 491 19.15 -13.14 0.14
N PRO A 492 20.39 -13.31 0.65
CA PRO A 492 20.84 -14.58 1.23
C PRO A 492 20.05 -15.03 2.46
N ASP A 493 19.65 -14.11 3.36
CA ASP A 493 18.87 -14.48 4.54
C ASP A 493 17.45 -14.88 4.14
N MET A 494 16.87 -14.19 3.15
CA MET A 494 15.56 -14.56 2.60
C MET A 494 15.61 -15.92 1.91
N LYS A 495 16.62 -16.19 1.08
CA LYS A 495 16.87 -17.54 0.50
C LYS A 495 16.98 -18.60 1.60
N ALA A 496 17.77 -18.35 2.65
CA ALA A 496 17.90 -19.27 3.78
C ALA A 496 16.59 -19.46 4.56
N PHE A 497 15.79 -18.41 4.72
CA PHE A 497 14.47 -18.47 5.36
C PHE A 497 13.45 -19.29 4.56
N MET A 498 13.39 -19.03 3.24
CA MET A 498 12.54 -19.77 2.28
C MET A 498 12.93 -21.26 2.21
N THR A 499 14.22 -21.59 2.32
CA THR A 499 14.66 -23.00 2.34
C THR A 499 14.39 -23.66 3.70
N SER A 500 14.68 -22.98 4.81
CA SER A 500 14.75 -23.62 6.15
C SER A 500 13.39 -23.84 6.82
N THR A 501 12.39 -23.01 6.53
CA THR A 501 11.07 -23.10 7.18
C THR A 501 10.17 -24.21 6.61
N GLY A 502 10.59 -24.89 5.54
CA GLY A 502 9.70 -25.70 4.70
C GLY A 502 8.68 -24.86 3.91
N ILE A 503 8.60 -23.55 4.19
CA ILE A 503 7.92 -22.55 3.37
C ILE A 503 8.82 -22.28 2.17
N GLN A 504 8.83 -23.25 1.23
CA GLN A 504 8.90 -22.88 -0.17
C GLN A 504 8.02 -21.66 -0.34
N PHE A 505 8.59 -20.57 -0.85
CA PHE A 505 7.85 -19.33 -1.05
C PHE A 505 6.98 -19.42 -2.30
N ALA A 506 6.18 -20.49 -2.39
CA ALA A 506 4.78 -20.34 -2.74
C ALA A 506 4.26 -19.16 -1.88
N ILE A 507 3.82 -18.04 -2.46
CA ILE A 507 2.76 -18.05 -3.48
C ILE A 507 1.70 -19.07 -3.05
N ARG A 508 1.25 -18.89 -1.80
CA ARG A 508 0.09 -19.56 -1.19
C ARG A 508 -1.23 -19.07 -1.80
N THR A 509 -1.14 -18.20 -2.81
CA THR A 509 -2.12 -18.09 -3.88
C THR A 509 -1.96 -19.28 -4.82
N ASN A 510 -2.98 -20.15 -4.82
CA ASN A 510 -3.15 -21.26 -5.74
C ASN A 510 -2.16 -22.43 -5.58
N GLN A 511 -0.86 -22.32 -5.84
CA GLN A 511 -0.11 -23.48 -6.34
C GLN A 511 0.03 -24.68 -5.37
N LEU A 512 0.34 -24.47 -4.08
CA LEU A 512 0.47 -25.56 -3.10
C LEU A 512 -0.89 -26.09 -2.61
N ASP A 513 -1.87 -25.21 -2.41
CA ASP A 513 -3.22 -25.63 -2.02
C ASP A 513 -3.93 -26.33 -3.19
N ILE A 514 -3.68 -25.92 -4.45
CA ILE A 514 -4.11 -26.64 -5.64
C ILE A 514 -3.37 -27.98 -5.76
N ASN A 515 -2.05 -28.08 -5.54
CA ASN A 515 -1.35 -29.38 -5.53
C ASN A 515 -2.00 -30.35 -4.53
N ASN A 516 -2.19 -29.91 -3.28
CA ASN A 516 -2.82 -30.74 -2.25
C ASN A 516 -4.28 -31.05 -2.58
N GLN A 517 -5.05 -30.09 -3.10
CA GLN A 517 -6.45 -30.32 -3.50
C GLN A 517 -6.57 -31.21 -4.74
N ILE A 518 -5.65 -31.14 -5.70
CA ILE A 518 -5.63 -31.96 -6.93
C ILE A 518 -5.67 -33.45 -6.59
N ASP A 519 -4.92 -33.89 -5.56
CA ASP A 519 -4.92 -35.30 -5.14
C ASP A 519 -6.26 -35.74 -4.54
N PHE A 520 -7.09 -34.80 -4.09
CA PHE A 520 -8.46 -35.04 -3.60
C PHE A 520 -9.56 -34.66 -4.61
N MET A 521 -9.24 -33.97 -5.71
CA MET A 521 -10.20 -33.59 -6.74
C MET A 521 -10.73 -34.82 -7.48
N SER A 522 -12.02 -34.82 -7.74
CA SER A 522 -12.60 -35.73 -8.73
C SER A 522 -12.15 -35.37 -10.16
N GLN A 523 -12.29 -36.31 -11.09
CA GLN A 523 -11.96 -36.09 -12.50
C GLN A 523 -12.80 -34.95 -13.12
N ASP A 524 -14.05 -34.77 -12.68
CA ASP A 524 -14.93 -33.70 -13.14
C ASP A 524 -14.52 -32.33 -12.60
N GLU A 525 -14.08 -32.24 -11.34
CA GLU A 525 -13.56 -30.98 -10.78
C GLU A 525 -12.27 -30.56 -11.46
N LEU A 526 -11.38 -31.51 -11.75
CA LEU A 526 -10.15 -31.23 -12.50
C LEU A 526 -10.46 -30.80 -13.94
N ASN A 527 -11.46 -31.43 -14.59
CA ASN A 527 -11.99 -31.02 -15.89
C ASN A 527 -12.49 -29.56 -15.86
N ASP A 528 -13.21 -29.19 -14.81
CA ASP A 528 -13.74 -27.85 -14.63
C ASP A 528 -12.65 -26.81 -14.32
N VAL A 529 -11.57 -27.17 -13.62
CA VAL A 529 -10.38 -26.33 -13.46
C VAL A 529 -9.69 -26.11 -14.82
N PHE A 530 -9.52 -27.15 -15.64
CA PHE A 530 -8.99 -27.00 -17.01
C PHE A 530 -9.88 -26.09 -17.87
N LYS A 531 -11.19 -26.33 -17.93
CA LYS A 531 -12.15 -25.47 -18.66
C LYS A 531 -12.08 -24.02 -18.19
N PHE A 532 -12.02 -23.79 -16.88
CA PHE A 532 -11.89 -22.46 -16.30
C PHE A 532 -10.59 -21.77 -16.74
N ALA A 533 -9.47 -22.47 -16.68
CA ALA A 533 -8.17 -21.92 -17.05
C ALA A 533 -8.04 -21.67 -18.56
N ILE A 534 -8.65 -22.50 -19.41
CA ILE A 534 -8.80 -22.27 -20.86
C ILE A 534 -9.66 -21.03 -21.10
N ALA A 535 -10.90 -21.01 -20.61
CA ALA A 535 -11.86 -19.92 -20.86
C ALA A 535 -11.38 -18.56 -20.30
N SER A 536 -10.56 -18.59 -19.24
CA SER A 536 -9.96 -17.39 -18.63
C SER A 536 -8.56 -17.06 -19.17
N ASN A 537 -8.01 -17.85 -20.10
CA ASN A 537 -6.64 -17.73 -20.62
C ASN A 537 -5.58 -17.63 -19.49
N ARG A 538 -5.69 -18.50 -18.47
CA ARG A 538 -4.76 -18.60 -17.34
C ARG A 538 -3.64 -19.58 -17.66
N VAL A 539 -2.77 -19.16 -18.58
CA VAL A 539 -1.59 -19.93 -19.04
C VAL A 539 -0.76 -20.45 -17.86
N ASP A 540 -0.59 -19.65 -16.81
CA ASP A 540 0.12 -20.02 -15.58
C ASP A 540 -0.48 -21.23 -14.84
N ILE A 541 -1.81 -21.38 -14.86
CA ILE A 541 -2.51 -22.54 -14.28
C ILE A 541 -2.39 -23.73 -15.24
N LEU A 542 -2.52 -23.50 -16.55
CA LEU A 542 -2.42 -24.55 -17.57
C LEU A 542 -1.01 -25.17 -17.59
N GLU A 543 0.06 -24.38 -17.69
CA GLU A 543 1.45 -24.86 -17.67
C GLU A 543 1.76 -25.69 -16.43
N PHE A 544 1.24 -25.27 -15.28
CA PHE A 544 1.34 -25.99 -14.02
C PHE A 544 0.59 -27.34 -14.06
N LEU A 545 -0.65 -27.38 -14.55
CA LEU A 545 -1.40 -28.64 -14.70
C LEU A 545 -0.77 -29.58 -15.75
N LEU A 546 -0.23 -29.04 -16.83
CA LEU A 546 0.45 -29.81 -17.87
C LEU A 546 1.77 -30.43 -17.35
N SER A 547 2.54 -29.66 -16.59
CA SER A 547 3.83 -30.10 -15.99
C SER A 547 3.67 -30.90 -14.69
N SER A 548 2.51 -30.83 -14.03
CA SER A 548 2.22 -31.54 -12.79
C SER A 548 2.31 -33.07 -12.94
N GLN A 549 3.02 -33.70 -11.99
CA GLN A 549 3.16 -35.16 -11.88
C GLN A 549 2.15 -35.78 -10.89
N HIS A 550 1.17 -35.00 -10.41
CA HIS A 550 0.17 -35.50 -9.47
C HIS A 550 -0.65 -36.64 -10.08
N LYS A 551 -0.92 -37.69 -9.30
CA LYS A 551 -1.54 -38.92 -9.81
C LYS A 551 -2.90 -38.66 -10.47
N LYS A 552 -3.71 -37.76 -9.90
CA LYS A 552 -5.03 -37.38 -10.45
C LYS A 552 -4.93 -36.65 -11.80
N VAL A 553 -3.91 -35.82 -11.96
CA VAL A 553 -3.59 -35.15 -13.23
C VAL A 553 -3.07 -36.15 -14.26
N GLU A 554 -2.21 -37.08 -13.87
CA GLU A 554 -1.75 -38.16 -14.75
C GLU A 554 -2.88 -39.14 -15.15
N GLU A 555 -3.83 -39.42 -14.25
CA GLU A 555 -5.07 -40.12 -14.57
C GLU A 555 -5.93 -39.32 -15.57
N TYR A 556 -6.06 -38.00 -15.38
CA TYR A 556 -6.82 -37.11 -16.29
C TYR A 556 -6.21 -37.03 -17.69
N LYS A 557 -4.88 -36.87 -17.78
CA LYS A 557 -4.10 -36.88 -19.03
C LYS A 557 -4.28 -38.16 -19.85
N ARG A 558 -4.62 -39.28 -19.20
CA ARG A 558 -4.86 -40.61 -19.81
C ARG A 558 -6.34 -40.92 -20.01
N GLY A 559 -7.24 -40.06 -19.52
CA GLY A 559 -8.69 -40.26 -19.52
C GLY A 559 -9.38 -39.77 -20.79
N PHE A 560 -10.68 -40.04 -20.89
CA PHE A 560 -11.50 -39.73 -22.07
C PHE A 560 -11.78 -38.22 -22.28
N ASN A 561 -11.57 -37.36 -21.27
CA ASN A 561 -11.74 -35.89 -21.38
C ASN A 561 -10.51 -35.18 -21.97
N ILE A 562 -9.89 -35.77 -23.00
CA ILE A 562 -8.61 -35.30 -23.57
C ILE A 562 -8.75 -33.95 -24.32
N GLU A 563 -9.97 -33.49 -24.64
CA GLU A 563 -10.24 -32.20 -25.33
C GLU A 563 -9.65 -30.99 -24.61
N ASN A 564 -9.92 -30.85 -23.30
CA ASN A 564 -9.43 -29.71 -22.53
C ASN A 564 -7.93 -29.83 -22.22
N TYR A 565 -7.39 -31.05 -22.16
CA TYR A 565 -5.94 -31.26 -22.05
C TYR A 565 -5.21 -30.82 -23.33
N ILE A 566 -5.72 -31.21 -24.51
CA ILE A 566 -5.21 -30.78 -25.81
C ILE A 566 -5.34 -29.26 -25.99
N ALA A 567 -6.50 -28.70 -25.66
CA ALA A 567 -6.71 -27.25 -25.67
C ALA A 567 -5.69 -26.51 -24.79
N ALA A 568 -5.39 -27.04 -23.60
CA ALA A 568 -4.40 -26.47 -22.71
C ALA A 568 -2.98 -26.50 -23.33
N ILE A 569 -2.58 -27.63 -23.93
CA ILE A 569 -1.29 -27.76 -24.63
C ILE A 569 -1.15 -26.70 -25.74
N LEU A 570 -2.21 -26.50 -26.54
CA LEU A 570 -2.23 -25.57 -27.68
C LEU A 570 -2.34 -24.09 -27.28
N ILE A 571 -2.65 -23.79 -26.02
CA ILE A 571 -2.70 -22.42 -25.46
C ILE A 571 -1.40 -22.07 -24.72
N CYS A 572 -0.62 -23.06 -24.30
CA CYS A 572 0.65 -22.92 -23.59
C CYS A 572 1.85 -22.76 -24.54
N ASP A 573 3.03 -22.53 -23.96
CA ASP A 573 4.29 -22.37 -24.71
C ASP A 573 4.57 -23.55 -25.67
N ASN A 574 5.23 -23.24 -26.79
CA ASN A 574 5.68 -24.16 -27.84
C ASN A 574 6.31 -25.44 -27.29
N LYS A 575 7.04 -25.33 -26.19
CA LYS A 575 7.66 -26.46 -25.50
C LYS A 575 6.65 -27.56 -25.12
N PHE A 576 5.43 -27.22 -24.71
CA PHE A 576 4.42 -28.23 -24.37
C PHE A 576 3.90 -28.97 -25.60
N ILE A 577 3.77 -28.26 -26.73
CA ILE A 577 3.39 -28.85 -28.02
C ILE A 577 4.53 -29.77 -28.51
N GLU A 578 5.79 -29.34 -28.39
CA GLU A 578 6.98 -30.12 -28.73
C GLU A 578 7.15 -31.36 -27.83
N ASP A 579 7.03 -31.22 -26.51
CA ASP A 579 7.03 -32.33 -25.55
C ASP A 579 5.90 -33.33 -25.82
N PHE A 580 4.72 -32.85 -26.20
CA PHE A 580 3.57 -33.68 -26.56
C PHE A 580 3.87 -34.49 -27.84
N VAL A 581 4.27 -33.83 -28.93
CA VAL A 581 4.69 -34.49 -30.19
C VAL A 581 5.87 -35.44 -29.98
N ASN A 582 6.78 -35.16 -29.04
CA ASN A 582 7.89 -36.04 -28.67
C ASN A 582 7.47 -37.31 -27.91
N ARG A 583 6.40 -37.24 -27.10
CA ARG A 583 5.97 -38.34 -26.22
C ARG A 583 5.02 -39.33 -26.89
N PHE A 584 4.46 -39.02 -28.05
CA PHE A 584 3.69 -40.01 -28.81
C PHE A 584 4.62 -41.06 -29.42
N PRO A 585 4.38 -42.36 -29.17
CA PRO A 585 5.08 -43.41 -29.91
C PRO A 585 4.73 -43.29 -31.39
N MET A 586 5.75 -43.38 -32.26
CA MET A 586 5.70 -43.10 -33.71
C MET A 586 4.89 -44.13 -34.55
N GLY A 587 3.69 -44.51 -34.09
CA GLY A 587 2.82 -45.47 -34.80
C GLY A 587 1.31 -45.27 -34.61
N SER A 588 0.87 -44.34 -33.76
CA SER A 588 -0.56 -44.08 -33.56
C SER A 588 -1.06 -42.89 -34.38
N MET A 589 -1.21 -43.08 -35.70
CA MET A 589 -1.87 -42.11 -36.58
C MET A 589 -3.28 -41.74 -36.07
N ALA A 590 -3.97 -42.73 -35.48
CA ALA A 590 -5.26 -42.56 -34.81
C ALA A 590 -5.22 -41.49 -33.70
N SER A 591 -4.08 -41.28 -33.02
CA SER A 591 -3.94 -40.23 -32.01
C SER A 591 -3.88 -38.83 -32.63
N LEU A 592 -3.15 -38.64 -33.73
CA LEU A 592 -3.13 -37.35 -34.47
C LEU A 592 -4.52 -37.00 -35.00
N LEU A 593 -5.23 -37.98 -35.59
CA LEU A 593 -6.62 -37.83 -36.01
C LEU A 593 -7.57 -37.53 -34.84
N THR A 594 -7.36 -38.14 -33.68
CA THR A 594 -8.15 -37.87 -32.47
C THR A 594 -7.92 -36.43 -31.98
N ILE A 595 -6.66 -35.98 -31.97
CA ILE A 595 -6.30 -34.59 -31.65
C ILE A 595 -6.97 -33.63 -32.63
N ALA A 596 -6.85 -33.88 -33.94
CA ALA A 596 -7.42 -33.01 -34.97
C ALA A 596 -8.94 -32.85 -34.81
N ARG A 597 -9.67 -33.97 -34.66
CA ARG A 597 -11.11 -33.99 -34.43
C ARG A 597 -11.52 -33.26 -33.15
N GLN A 598 -10.79 -33.44 -32.06
CA GLN A 598 -11.09 -32.77 -30.80
C GLN A 598 -10.78 -31.27 -30.81
N VAL A 599 -9.70 -30.85 -31.45
CA VAL A 599 -9.36 -29.43 -31.66
C VAL A 599 -10.46 -28.69 -32.43
N MET A 600 -11.12 -29.34 -33.38
CA MET A 600 -12.27 -28.74 -34.08
C MET A 600 -13.38 -28.31 -33.12
N HIS A 601 -13.68 -29.11 -32.08
CA HIS A 601 -14.74 -28.83 -31.11
C HIS A 601 -14.40 -27.68 -30.13
N VAL A 602 -13.12 -27.34 -29.93
CA VAL A 602 -12.74 -26.31 -28.96
C VAL A 602 -12.97 -24.90 -29.52
N LYS A 603 -13.73 -24.10 -28.78
CA LYS A 603 -14.07 -22.70 -29.09
C LYS A 603 -13.16 -21.72 -28.32
N HIS A 604 -11.87 -21.68 -28.64
CA HIS A 604 -10.94 -20.72 -28.05
C HIS A 604 -9.91 -20.20 -29.07
N ASP A 605 -9.78 -18.87 -29.14
CA ASP A 605 -9.08 -18.18 -30.22
C ASP A 605 -7.59 -18.50 -30.33
N LYS A 606 -6.89 -18.59 -29.19
CA LYS A 606 -5.45 -18.85 -29.16
C LYS A 606 -5.03 -20.26 -29.59
N ILE A 607 -6.00 -21.16 -29.78
CA ILE A 607 -5.69 -22.51 -30.28
C ILE A 607 -5.16 -22.44 -31.72
N ALA A 608 -5.47 -21.36 -32.46
CA ALA A 608 -4.95 -21.15 -33.81
C ALA A 608 -3.42 -21.21 -33.88
N ASP A 609 -2.73 -20.39 -33.08
CA ASP A 609 -1.26 -20.29 -33.07
C ASP A 609 -0.62 -21.65 -32.69
N GLY A 610 -1.18 -22.33 -31.69
CA GLY A 610 -0.74 -23.66 -31.27
C GLY A 610 -1.01 -24.75 -32.32
N VAL A 611 -2.09 -24.63 -33.09
CA VAL A 611 -2.43 -25.52 -34.22
C VAL A 611 -1.45 -25.32 -35.37
N GLU A 612 -1.16 -24.08 -35.76
CA GLU A 612 -0.18 -23.77 -36.81
C GLU A 612 1.23 -24.29 -36.41
N LYS A 613 1.61 -24.16 -35.13
CA LYS A 613 2.83 -24.76 -34.58
C LYS A 613 2.80 -26.29 -34.59
N LEU A 614 1.68 -26.93 -34.21
CA LEU A 614 1.52 -28.38 -34.25
C LEU A 614 1.67 -28.92 -35.68
N ILE A 615 1.01 -28.27 -36.65
CA ILE A 615 1.12 -28.59 -38.08
C ILE A 615 2.59 -28.53 -38.53
N SER A 616 3.28 -27.41 -38.22
CA SER A 616 4.69 -27.23 -38.55
C SER A 616 5.60 -28.31 -37.94
N LEU A 617 5.36 -28.71 -36.69
CA LEU A 617 6.15 -29.76 -36.01
C LEU A 617 5.91 -31.16 -36.57
N VAL A 618 4.68 -31.48 -37.01
CA VAL A 618 4.37 -32.76 -37.66
C VAL A 618 5.01 -32.82 -39.05
N GLN A 619 4.93 -31.73 -39.82
CA GLN A 619 5.58 -31.61 -41.13
C GLN A 619 7.11 -31.73 -41.02
N ALA A 620 7.73 -31.05 -40.06
CA ALA A 620 9.19 -31.08 -39.83
C ALA A 620 9.76 -32.43 -39.37
N ARG A 621 8.91 -33.45 -39.16
CA ARG A 621 9.30 -34.82 -38.74
C ARG A 621 9.07 -35.88 -39.82
N ASP A 622 8.81 -35.47 -41.07
CA ASP A 622 8.37 -36.34 -42.17
C ASP A 622 7.07 -37.13 -41.90
N LEU A 623 6.41 -36.90 -40.76
CA LEU A 623 5.09 -37.47 -40.46
C LEU A 623 4.01 -36.93 -41.42
N GLY A 624 4.25 -35.77 -42.02
CA GLY A 624 3.42 -35.23 -43.11
C GLY A 624 3.52 -35.98 -44.45
N ASN A 625 4.34 -37.03 -44.58
CA ASN A 625 4.40 -37.84 -45.79
C ASN A 625 3.37 -38.98 -45.84
N PHE A 626 2.77 -39.34 -44.70
CA PHE A 626 1.64 -40.28 -44.64
C PHE A 626 0.35 -39.58 -45.10
N GLU A 627 -0.43 -40.20 -45.98
CA GLU A 627 -1.64 -39.59 -46.54
C GLU A 627 -2.69 -39.28 -45.46
N GLU A 628 -2.84 -40.14 -44.45
CA GLU A 628 -3.77 -39.92 -43.34
C GLU A 628 -3.36 -38.74 -42.44
N ALA A 629 -2.05 -38.43 -42.37
CA ALA A 629 -1.58 -37.22 -41.71
C ALA A 629 -1.81 -35.99 -42.58
N LYS A 630 -1.63 -36.06 -43.90
CA LYS A 630 -1.97 -34.97 -44.81
C LYS A 630 -3.46 -34.65 -44.74
N GLU A 631 -4.31 -35.67 -44.74
CA GLU A 631 -5.76 -35.53 -44.57
C GLU A 631 -6.10 -34.89 -43.21
N ALA A 632 -5.55 -35.39 -42.10
CA ALA A 632 -5.76 -34.80 -40.77
C ALA A 632 -5.28 -33.35 -40.67
N LEU A 633 -4.13 -33.02 -41.25
CA LEU A 633 -3.58 -31.65 -41.26
C LEU A 633 -4.36 -30.72 -42.20
N ALA A 634 -4.90 -31.26 -43.30
CA ALA A 634 -5.79 -30.54 -44.20
C ALA A 634 -7.15 -30.25 -43.54
N GLU A 635 -7.79 -31.24 -42.89
CA GLU A 635 -8.99 -31.03 -42.06
C GLU A 635 -8.75 -29.95 -41.00
N LEU A 636 -7.61 -30.00 -40.31
CA LEU A 636 -7.25 -29.04 -39.26
C LEU A 636 -7.04 -27.63 -39.80
N SER A 637 -6.35 -27.51 -40.93
CA SER A 637 -6.11 -26.24 -41.62
C SER A 637 -7.39 -25.66 -42.20
N GLU A 638 -8.26 -26.50 -42.78
CA GLU A 638 -9.55 -26.06 -43.30
C GLU A 638 -10.48 -25.63 -42.15
N ALA A 639 -10.51 -26.36 -41.03
CA ALA A 639 -11.27 -25.96 -39.85
C ALA A 639 -10.76 -24.64 -39.23
N LEU A 640 -9.45 -24.41 -39.27
CA LEU A 640 -8.82 -23.16 -38.87
C LEU A 640 -9.25 -21.99 -39.77
N GLU A 641 -9.16 -22.16 -41.09
CA GLU A 641 -9.58 -21.15 -42.07
C GLU A 641 -11.10 -20.92 -42.04
N ARG A 642 -11.91 -21.96 -41.89
CA ARG A 642 -13.36 -21.84 -41.64
C ARG A 642 -13.63 -21.06 -40.35
N LYS A 643 -12.86 -21.24 -39.26
CA LYS A 643 -13.00 -20.43 -38.03
C LYS A 643 -12.58 -18.96 -38.25
N LYS A 644 -11.49 -18.71 -39.01
CA LYS A 644 -11.07 -17.35 -39.41
C LYS A 644 -12.15 -16.67 -40.26
N GLN A 645 -12.73 -17.37 -41.23
CA GLN A 645 -13.82 -16.90 -42.09
C GLN A 645 -15.14 -16.69 -41.34
N VAL A 646 -15.55 -17.62 -40.46
CA VAL A 646 -16.75 -17.44 -39.62
C VAL A 646 -16.61 -16.20 -38.73
N LYS A 647 -15.43 -15.93 -38.15
CA LYS A 647 -15.19 -14.67 -37.45
C LYS A 647 -15.33 -13.44 -38.32
N LEU A 648 -14.78 -13.46 -39.55
CA LEU A 648 -14.95 -12.38 -40.52
C LEU A 648 -16.42 -12.20 -40.94
N THR A 649 -17.19 -13.30 -40.99
CA THR A 649 -18.60 -13.29 -41.41
C THR A 649 -19.54 -12.90 -40.27
N GLU A 650 -19.32 -13.36 -39.04
CA GLU A 650 -20.06 -12.92 -37.85
C GLU A 650 -19.83 -11.42 -37.61
N ALA A 651 -18.61 -10.93 -37.85
CA ALA A 651 -18.29 -9.50 -37.83
C ALA A 651 -18.98 -8.68 -38.96
N SER A 652 -19.46 -9.33 -40.03
CA SER A 652 -20.14 -8.67 -41.17
C SER A 652 -21.65 -8.95 -41.26
N THR A 653 -22.18 -9.89 -40.49
CA THR A 653 -23.59 -10.31 -40.51
C THR A 653 -24.34 -10.07 -39.19
N GLU A 654 -23.71 -9.44 -38.19
CA GLU A 654 -24.43 -8.71 -37.12
C GLU A 654 -25.13 -7.42 -37.62
N GLU A 655 -25.71 -7.43 -38.83
CA GLU A 655 -26.82 -6.54 -39.20
C GLU A 655 -28.16 -7.07 -38.65
N ALA A 656 -28.18 -7.41 -37.37
CA ALA A 656 -29.44 -7.31 -36.64
C ALA A 656 -29.84 -5.83 -36.63
N PRO A 657 -31.07 -5.45 -37.01
CA PRO A 657 -31.45 -4.05 -37.07
C PRO A 657 -31.32 -3.45 -35.67
N ILE A 658 -30.39 -2.50 -35.52
CA ILE A 658 -30.21 -1.70 -34.30
C ILE A 658 -31.43 -0.79 -34.14
N LYS A 659 -32.54 -1.38 -33.72
CA LYS A 659 -33.73 -0.68 -33.23
C LYS A 659 -33.36 0.02 -31.94
N ALA A 660 -32.87 1.25 -32.06
CA ALA A 660 -32.96 2.34 -31.08
C ALA A 660 -33.14 1.95 -29.59
N GLN A 661 -32.25 1.10 -29.07
CA GLN A 661 -32.13 0.81 -27.63
C GLN A 661 -30.77 1.28 -27.12
N GLY A 662 -30.54 2.59 -27.24
CA GLY A 662 -30.12 3.47 -26.14
C GLY A 662 -28.88 3.21 -25.29
N SER A 663 -28.19 2.08 -25.38
CA SER A 663 -26.92 1.86 -24.65
C SER A 663 -25.75 2.35 -25.50
N ALA A 664 -25.23 3.53 -25.14
CA ALA A 664 -23.95 4.00 -25.67
C ALA A 664 -22.86 2.95 -25.39
N LEU A 665 -21.85 2.84 -26.25
CA LEU A 665 -20.69 1.97 -26.03
C LEU A 665 -19.95 2.39 -24.75
N VAL A 666 -20.10 1.60 -23.69
CA VAL A 666 -19.41 1.86 -22.43
C VAL A 666 -18.09 1.09 -22.40
N ILE A 667 -16.98 1.79 -22.65
CA ILE A 667 -15.60 1.28 -22.55
C ILE A 667 -15.38 0.56 -21.22
N ARG A 668 -15.93 1.12 -20.13
CA ARG A 668 -15.83 0.54 -18.77
C ARG A 668 -16.56 -0.79 -18.65
N GLU A 669 -17.68 -1.01 -19.35
CA GLU A 669 -18.37 -2.31 -19.38
C GLU A 669 -17.63 -3.33 -20.25
N MET A 670 -17.15 -2.92 -21.43
CA MET A 670 -16.31 -3.77 -22.27
C MET A 670 -15.04 -4.20 -21.52
N TYR A 671 -14.39 -3.27 -20.82
CA TYR A 671 -13.23 -3.53 -19.97
C TYR A 671 -13.59 -4.46 -18.81
N ASN A 672 -14.71 -4.23 -18.12
CA ASN A 672 -15.15 -5.11 -17.03
C ASN A 672 -15.50 -6.53 -17.52
N LYS A 673 -16.05 -6.68 -18.73
CA LYS A 673 -16.33 -7.98 -19.38
C LYS A 673 -15.04 -8.67 -19.83
N ALA A 674 -14.08 -7.94 -20.40
CA ALA A 674 -12.77 -8.46 -20.79
C ALA A 674 -11.86 -8.80 -19.60
N ARG A 675 -12.02 -8.08 -18.48
CA ARG A 675 -11.36 -8.31 -17.18
C ARG A 675 -12.01 -9.44 -16.38
N ASN A 676 -13.33 -9.56 -16.46
CA ASN A 676 -14.13 -10.54 -15.71
C ASN A 676 -15.09 -11.27 -16.68
N PRO A 677 -14.61 -12.28 -17.45
CA PRO A 677 -15.50 -13.13 -18.23
C PRO A 677 -16.56 -13.77 -17.30
N PRO A 678 -17.84 -13.87 -17.73
CA PRO A 678 -18.96 -14.09 -16.82
C PRO A 678 -18.94 -15.46 -16.12
N LEU A 679 -18.60 -15.46 -14.84
CA LEU A 679 -18.60 -16.62 -13.93
C LEU A 679 -19.92 -16.75 -13.15
N THR A 680 -21.06 -16.77 -13.83
CA THR A 680 -22.37 -16.90 -13.18
C THR A 680 -23.32 -17.83 -13.94
N LYS A 681 -23.36 -19.12 -13.55
CA LYS A 681 -24.59 -19.96 -13.56
C LYS A 681 -24.47 -21.42 -13.07
N LYS A 682 -23.29 -21.95 -12.74
CA LYS A 682 -23.16 -23.33 -12.21
C LYS A 682 -22.52 -23.36 -10.82
N GLY A 683 -23.28 -23.83 -9.84
CA GLY A 683 -22.80 -24.10 -8.48
C GLY A 683 -21.98 -25.39 -8.43
N GLY A 684 -20.87 -25.37 -7.70
CA GLY A 684 -19.87 -26.45 -7.63
C GLY A 684 -18.58 -25.93 -6.99
N SER A 685 -17.53 -26.75 -6.91
CA SER A 685 -16.24 -26.33 -6.30
C SER A 685 -15.57 -25.14 -7.00
N LEU A 686 -15.92 -24.88 -8.28
CA LEU A 686 -15.67 -23.61 -8.98
C LEU A 686 -16.05 -22.35 -8.17
N THR A 687 -17.05 -22.42 -7.28
CA THR A 687 -17.42 -21.29 -6.41
C THR A 687 -16.28 -20.89 -5.45
N PHE A 688 -15.38 -21.81 -5.06
CA PHE A 688 -14.22 -21.46 -4.22
C PHE A 688 -13.16 -20.67 -5.01
N PHE A 689 -12.83 -21.11 -6.23
CA PHE A 689 -11.93 -20.38 -7.12
C PHE A 689 -12.53 -19.04 -7.57
N ALA A 690 -13.82 -19.01 -7.91
CA ALA A 690 -14.52 -17.79 -8.27
C ALA A 690 -14.65 -16.82 -7.08
N VAL A 691 -14.96 -17.27 -5.85
CA VAL A 691 -15.05 -16.39 -4.68
C VAL A 691 -13.67 -15.90 -4.22
N SER A 692 -12.62 -16.72 -4.31
CA SER A 692 -11.24 -16.27 -4.03
C SER A 692 -10.74 -15.30 -5.11
N ALA A 693 -10.99 -15.58 -6.40
CA ALA A 693 -10.69 -14.65 -7.48
C ALA A 693 -11.49 -13.34 -7.35
N VAL A 694 -12.81 -13.39 -7.11
CA VAL A 694 -13.66 -12.20 -6.96
C VAL A 694 -13.32 -11.40 -5.69
N LYS A 695 -12.99 -12.05 -4.56
CA LYS A 695 -12.51 -11.34 -3.36
C LYS A 695 -11.13 -10.70 -3.58
N ASN A 696 -10.23 -11.38 -4.30
CA ASN A 696 -8.92 -10.81 -4.65
C ASN A 696 -9.06 -9.71 -5.72
N ILE A 697 -9.99 -9.81 -6.67
CA ILE A 697 -10.26 -8.79 -7.70
C ILE A 697 -10.97 -7.57 -7.12
N ALA A 698 -11.89 -7.74 -6.16
CA ALA A 698 -12.55 -6.65 -5.46
C ALA A 698 -11.63 -5.91 -4.47
N SER A 699 -10.58 -6.58 -3.96
CA SER A 699 -9.56 -5.98 -3.10
C SER A 699 -8.36 -5.42 -3.87
N LEU A 700 -8.05 -5.95 -5.06
CA LEU A 700 -7.18 -5.34 -6.06
C LEU A 700 -7.87 -4.11 -6.66
N LYS A 701 -7.81 -3.00 -5.90
CA LYS A 701 -8.16 -1.65 -6.38
C LYS A 701 -7.53 -1.44 -7.75
N GLU A 702 -8.38 -1.13 -8.72
CA GLU A 702 -8.03 -0.93 -10.12
C GLU A 702 -6.88 0.08 -10.25
N ASN A 703 -5.91 -0.23 -11.13
CA ASN A 703 -4.78 0.66 -11.37
C ASN A 703 -5.30 2.01 -11.86
N THR A 704 -4.98 3.09 -11.15
CA THR A 704 -5.55 4.41 -11.39
C THR A 704 -5.12 5.02 -12.72
N THR A 705 -3.94 4.67 -13.23
CA THR A 705 -3.55 4.93 -14.63
C THR A 705 -4.52 4.25 -15.60
N ARG A 706 -4.89 2.99 -15.34
CA ARG A 706 -5.81 2.22 -16.18
C ARG A 706 -7.24 2.76 -16.10
N THR A 707 -7.70 3.17 -14.91
CA THR A 707 -8.99 3.87 -14.75
C THR A 707 -9.01 5.19 -15.52
N LEU A 708 -7.94 6.00 -15.45
CA LEU A 708 -7.84 7.25 -16.24
C LEU A 708 -7.82 6.98 -17.76
N GLN A 709 -7.12 5.95 -18.22
CA GLN A 709 -7.11 5.53 -19.62
C GLN A 709 -8.51 5.10 -20.09
N ILE A 710 -9.25 4.34 -19.27
CA ILE A 710 -10.66 3.96 -19.54
C ILE A 710 -11.55 5.21 -19.63
N ASP A 711 -11.44 6.14 -18.68
CA ASP A 711 -12.28 7.33 -18.63
C ASP A 711 -11.98 8.30 -19.79
N VAL A 712 -10.72 8.40 -20.23
CA VAL A 712 -10.33 9.18 -21.41
C VAL A 712 -10.85 8.55 -22.70
N LEU A 713 -10.77 7.23 -22.86
CA LEU A 713 -11.35 6.55 -24.01
C LEU A 713 -12.88 6.64 -24.03
N GLN A 714 -13.53 6.60 -22.86
CA GLN A 714 -14.96 6.85 -22.76
C GLN A 714 -15.31 8.28 -23.20
N GLU A 715 -14.56 9.30 -22.74
CA GLU A 715 -14.77 10.69 -23.15
C GLU A 715 -14.64 10.87 -24.68
N LEU A 716 -13.72 10.15 -25.33
CA LEU A 716 -13.58 10.16 -26.80
C LEU A 716 -14.75 9.46 -27.50
N VAL A 717 -15.24 8.32 -26.98
CA VAL A 717 -16.45 7.66 -27.49
C VAL A 717 -17.68 8.56 -27.33
N ASP A 718 -17.85 9.20 -26.18
CA ASP A 718 -18.95 10.12 -25.91
C ASP A 718 -18.87 11.35 -26.83
N LYS A 719 -17.65 11.86 -27.11
CA LYS A 719 -17.39 12.95 -28.05
C LYS A 719 -17.75 12.57 -29.50
N VAL A 720 -17.49 11.33 -29.92
CA VAL A 720 -17.93 10.77 -31.21
C VAL A 720 -19.45 10.63 -31.29
N ASN A 721 -20.08 10.10 -30.24
CA ASN A 721 -21.51 9.85 -30.19
C ASN A 721 -22.32 11.16 -30.23
N ASN A 722 -21.84 12.20 -29.54
CA ASN A 722 -22.45 13.53 -29.50
C ASN A 722 -21.96 14.48 -30.61
N ALA A 723 -21.18 13.99 -31.59
CA ALA A 723 -20.63 14.82 -32.66
C ALA A 723 -21.73 15.30 -33.63
N PRO A 724 -21.74 16.59 -34.03
CA PRO A 724 -22.50 17.00 -35.21
C PRO A 724 -21.92 16.32 -36.46
N LYS A 725 -22.75 16.09 -37.48
CA LYS A 725 -22.44 15.22 -38.64
C LYS A 725 -21.13 15.63 -39.33
N GLU A 726 -20.86 16.92 -39.41
CA GLU A 726 -19.71 17.53 -40.08
C GLU A 726 -18.39 17.29 -39.32
N LYS A 727 -18.44 17.03 -38.01
CA LYS A 727 -17.27 16.73 -37.17
C LYS A 727 -17.10 15.24 -36.85
N LYS A 728 -18.07 14.41 -37.21
CA LYS A 728 -18.09 12.99 -36.82
C LYS A 728 -16.88 12.23 -37.37
N GLY A 729 -16.51 12.46 -38.64
CA GLY A 729 -15.30 11.88 -39.23
C GLY A 729 -14.00 12.30 -38.53
N GLN A 730 -13.89 13.58 -38.12
CA GLN A 730 -12.74 14.06 -37.34
C GLN A 730 -12.62 13.33 -36.00
N TYR A 731 -13.72 13.22 -35.25
CA TYR A 731 -13.67 12.58 -33.93
C TYR A 731 -13.53 11.06 -34.02
N ASN A 732 -14.04 10.42 -35.08
CA ASN A 732 -13.75 9.02 -35.40
C ASN A 732 -12.25 8.80 -35.65
N LEU A 733 -11.58 9.70 -36.39
CA LEU A 733 -10.13 9.64 -36.59
C LEU A 733 -9.36 9.85 -35.28
N GLU A 734 -9.75 10.83 -34.46
CA GLU A 734 -9.14 11.07 -33.14
C GLU A 734 -9.26 9.83 -32.22
N LEU A 735 -10.43 9.19 -32.17
CA LEU A 735 -10.66 7.97 -31.41
C LEU A 735 -9.83 6.80 -31.95
N TYR A 736 -9.84 6.57 -33.27
CA TYR A 736 -9.08 5.49 -33.91
C TYR A 736 -7.57 5.58 -33.59
N CYS A 737 -6.98 6.77 -33.79
CA CYS A 737 -5.57 7.01 -33.47
C CYS A 737 -5.27 6.86 -31.97
N ALA A 738 -6.17 7.31 -31.09
CA ALA A 738 -6.04 7.15 -29.65
C ALA A 738 -6.08 5.67 -29.20
N LEU A 739 -6.93 4.83 -29.82
CA LEU A 739 -6.98 3.39 -29.53
C LEU A 739 -5.67 2.69 -29.92
N HIS A 740 -5.11 2.98 -31.10
CA HIS A 740 -3.82 2.45 -31.53
C HIS A 740 -2.66 2.90 -30.62
N HIS A 741 -2.59 4.19 -30.29
CA HIS A 741 -1.55 4.70 -29.39
C HIS A 741 -1.68 4.11 -27.97
N MET A 742 -2.91 3.86 -27.49
CA MET A 742 -3.13 3.19 -26.21
C MET A 742 -2.60 1.75 -26.19
N ILE A 743 -2.71 1.01 -27.30
CA ILE A 743 -2.13 -0.34 -27.42
C ILE A 743 -0.60 -0.27 -27.28
N ASN A 744 0.06 0.67 -27.98
CA ASN A 744 1.50 0.87 -27.88
C ASN A 744 1.94 1.20 -26.44
N ILE A 745 1.23 2.12 -25.75
CA ILE A 745 1.47 2.40 -24.33
C ILE A 745 1.37 1.14 -23.47
N ILE A 746 0.35 0.30 -23.68
CA ILE A 746 0.15 -0.94 -22.91
C ILE A 746 1.27 -1.95 -23.16
N GLN A 747 1.72 -2.10 -24.40
CA GLN A 747 2.78 -3.04 -24.77
C GLN A 747 4.15 -2.61 -24.21
N ASP A 748 4.41 -1.31 -24.14
CA ASP A 748 5.61 -0.73 -23.51
C ASP A 748 5.67 -0.90 -21.98
N GLU A 749 4.56 -1.22 -21.30
CA GLU A 749 4.51 -1.42 -19.84
C GLU A 749 5.27 -2.68 -19.35
N LYS A 750 5.94 -3.44 -20.24
CA LYS A 750 6.72 -4.67 -19.97
C LYS A 750 5.93 -5.83 -19.32
N ASN A 751 4.61 -5.77 -19.34
CA ASN A 751 3.75 -6.84 -18.85
C ASN A 751 3.67 -7.97 -19.89
N LYS A 752 3.98 -9.21 -19.49
CA LYS A 752 4.01 -10.39 -20.40
C LYS A 752 2.64 -10.89 -20.89
N LEU A 753 1.53 -10.23 -20.54
CA LEU A 753 0.18 -10.67 -20.87
C LEU A 753 -0.64 -9.50 -21.45
N PRO A 754 -1.39 -9.70 -22.56
CA PRO A 754 -2.23 -8.67 -23.12
C PRO A 754 -3.26 -8.16 -22.11
N SER A 755 -3.33 -6.84 -21.92
CA SER A 755 -4.19 -6.29 -20.88
C SER A 755 -5.68 -6.36 -21.27
N ALA A 756 -6.58 -6.38 -20.28
CA ALA A 756 -8.02 -6.31 -20.57
C ALA A 756 -8.41 -5.05 -21.37
N LEU A 757 -7.66 -3.94 -21.25
CA LEU A 757 -7.89 -2.73 -22.04
C LEU A 757 -7.36 -2.87 -23.47
N GLU A 758 -6.27 -3.58 -23.68
CA GLU A 758 -5.73 -3.87 -25.02
C GLU A 758 -6.71 -4.71 -25.84
N LYS A 759 -7.39 -5.68 -25.20
CA LYS A 759 -8.49 -6.42 -25.84
C LYS A 759 -9.63 -5.51 -26.26
N VAL A 760 -10.03 -4.56 -25.39
CA VAL A 760 -11.08 -3.57 -25.71
C VAL A 760 -10.65 -2.64 -26.84
N CYS A 761 -9.41 -2.15 -26.83
CA CYS A 761 -8.90 -1.32 -27.92
C CYS A 761 -8.90 -2.06 -29.25
N ASN A 762 -8.41 -3.31 -29.28
CA ASN A 762 -8.43 -4.15 -30.49
C ASN A 762 -9.86 -4.44 -30.97
N GLU A 763 -10.80 -4.78 -30.07
CA GLU A 763 -12.20 -5.02 -30.44
C GLU A 763 -12.85 -3.78 -31.07
N LEU A 764 -12.58 -2.59 -30.54
CA LEU A 764 -13.08 -1.32 -31.07
C LEU A 764 -12.44 -0.97 -32.42
N ILE A 765 -11.12 -1.16 -32.55
CA ILE A 765 -10.40 -0.98 -33.83
C ILE A 765 -11.01 -1.90 -34.89
N SER A 766 -11.16 -3.19 -34.63
CA SER A 766 -11.76 -4.13 -35.60
C SER A 766 -13.19 -3.75 -35.98
N LYS A 767 -14.01 -3.27 -35.03
CA LYS A 767 -15.36 -2.75 -35.32
C LYS A 767 -15.37 -1.48 -36.17
N MET A 768 -14.37 -0.61 -36.03
CA MET A 768 -14.21 0.59 -36.86
C MET A 768 -13.67 0.25 -38.25
N GLU A 769 -12.75 -0.72 -38.35
CA GLU A 769 -12.19 -1.20 -39.62
C GLU A 769 -13.22 -1.96 -40.47
N ALA A 770 -14.09 -2.76 -39.83
CA ALA A 770 -15.13 -3.54 -40.51
C ALA A 770 -16.33 -2.70 -41.02
N ASN A 771 -16.48 -1.46 -40.57
CA ASN A 771 -17.60 -0.59 -40.96
C ASN A 771 -17.17 0.36 -42.09
N GLU A 772 -17.57 0.06 -43.33
CA GLU A 772 -17.15 0.82 -44.53
C GLU A 772 -17.42 2.33 -44.43
N ASN A 773 -18.56 2.73 -43.84
CA ASN A 773 -18.95 4.14 -43.69
C ASN A 773 -18.06 4.86 -42.65
N LEU A 774 -17.75 4.22 -41.52
CA LEU A 774 -16.79 4.75 -40.55
C LEU A 774 -15.37 4.81 -41.14
N ASN A 775 -14.94 3.76 -41.85
CA ASN A 775 -13.66 3.71 -42.57
C ASN A 775 -13.54 4.92 -43.53
N GLN A 776 -14.53 5.11 -44.42
CA GLN A 776 -14.56 6.25 -45.34
C GLN A 776 -14.49 7.60 -44.60
N GLN A 777 -15.30 7.81 -43.55
CA GLN A 777 -15.26 9.05 -42.76
C GLN A 777 -13.89 9.32 -42.11
N ILE A 778 -13.19 8.28 -41.67
CA ILE A 778 -11.87 8.37 -41.04
C ILE A 778 -10.80 8.67 -42.10
N VAL A 779 -10.84 8.00 -43.25
CA VAL A 779 -9.94 8.24 -44.38
C VAL A 779 -10.13 9.65 -44.95
N GLU A 780 -11.37 10.12 -45.10
CA GLU A 780 -11.66 11.49 -45.54
C GLU A 780 -11.12 12.53 -44.55
N ALA A 781 -11.37 12.36 -43.25
CA ALA A 781 -10.84 13.24 -42.21
C ALA A 781 -9.30 13.24 -42.17
N TYR A 782 -8.66 12.09 -42.36
CA TYR A 782 -7.21 11.96 -42.42
C TYR A 782 -6.63 12.69 -43.65
N CYS A 783 -7.25 12.49 -44.83
CA CYS A 783 -6.89 13.19 -46.05
C CYS A 783 -7.05 14.71 -45.92
N LEU A 784 -8.09 15.19 -45.23
CA LEU A 784 -8.29 16.62 -44.96
C LEU A 784 -7.22 17.18 -44.00
N LYS A 785 -6.81 16.43 -42.96
CA LYS A 785 -5.80 16.89 -41.99
C LYS A 785 -4.38 16.89 -42.55
N HIS A 786 -4.02 15.92 -43.40
CA HIS A 786 -2.63 15.71 -43.86
C HIS A 786 -2.39 16.03 -45.34
N ASN A 787 -3.44 16.30 -46.12
CA ASN A 787 -3.40 16.64 -47.54
C ASN A 787 -2.44 15.75 -48.39
N PRO A 788 -2.58 14.41 -48.32
CA PRO A 788 -1.70 13.48 -49.03
C PRO A 788 -1.80 13.67 -50.55
N SER A 789 -0.67 13.53 -51.24
CA SER A 789 -0.52 13.77 -52.68
C SER A 789 -1.31 12.81 -53.58
N SER A 790 -1.93 11.76 -53.03
CA SER A 790 -2.90 10.89 -53.69
C SER A 790 -4.00 10.50 -52.69
N LYS A 791 -5.27 10.68 -53.06
CA LYS A 791 -6.42 10.13 -52.32
C LYS A 791 -6.71 8.67 -52.69
N ASN A 792 -6.27 8.21 -53.86
CA ASN A 792 -6.61 6.88 -54.37
C ASN A 792 -5.73 5.84 -53.67
N GLY A 793 -6.37 4.87 -52.99
CA GLY A 793 -5.70 3.75 -52.33
C GLY A 793 -5.22 3.99 -50.89
N ILE A 794 -5.74 5.00 -50.20
CA ILE A 794 -5.61 5.10 -48.74
C ILE A 794 -6.80 4.36 -48.12
N ASP A 795 -6.50 3.35 -47.31
CA ASP A 795 -7.45 2.63 -46.45
C ASP A 795 -7.07 2.90 -44.98
N ILE A 796 -8.03 2.77 -44.06
CA ILE A 796 -7.84 2.97 -42.62
C ILE A 796 -6.70 2.11 -42.02
N THR A 797 -6.45 0.93 -42.60
CA THR A 797 -5.33 0.07 -42.17
C THR A 797 -3.96 0.69 -42.50
N ARG A 798 -3.86 1.55 -43.53
CA ARG A 798 -2.63 2.27 -43.89
C ARG A 798 -2.38 3.50 -43.00
N ILE A 799 -3.36 3.93 -42.21
CA ILE A 799 -3.20 5.02 -41.24
C ILE A 799 -2.30 4.59 -40.07
N LYS A 800 -2.08 3.28 -39.84
CA LYS A 800 -1.26 2.64 -38.77
C LYS A 800 0.25 3.00 -38.73
N SER A 801 0.68 4.04 -39.46
CA SER A 801 2.04 4.58 -39.44
C SER A 801 2.28 5.55 -38.26
N ASN A 802 3.49 6.11 -38.16
CA ASN A 802 3.85 7.12 -37.15
C ASN A 802 2.82 8.26 -37.01
N ALA A 803 2.17 8.67 -38.12
CA ALA A 803 1.15 9.71 -38.10
C ALA A 803 -0.06 9.39 -37.19
N ALA A 804 -0.47 8.13 -37.07
CA ALA A 804 -1.51 7.74 -36.12
C ALA A 804 -1.04 7.83 -34.66
N ASN A 805 0.23 7.50 -34.41
CA ASN A 805 0.83 7.66 -33.08
C ASN A 805 0.91 9.13 -32.67
N ASP A 806 1.33 10.03 -33.57
CA ASP A 806 1.42 11.46 -33.27
C ASP A 806 0.03 12.06 -32.94
N ILE A 807 -0.99 11.72 -33.75
CA ILE A 807 -2.37 12.16 -33.49
C ILE A 807 -2.91 11.54 -32.19
N GLY A 808 -2.69 10.25 -31.97
CA GLY A 808 -3.16 9.53 -30.79
C GLY A 808 -2.54 10.07 -29.51
N GLU A 809 -1.24 10.37 -29.53
CA GLU A 809 -0.52 10.97 -28.42
C GLU A 809 -1.02 12.40 -28.13
N GLU A 810 -1.22 13.24 -29.15
CA GLU A 810 -1.79 14.59 -29.02
C GLU A 810 -3.18 14.55 -28.38
N VAL A 811 -4.07 13.69 -28.91
CA VAL A 811 -5.46 13.53 -28.43
C VAL A 811 -5.49 13.04 -26.98
N LEU A 812 -4.72 12.00 -26.64
CA LEU A 812 -4.68 11.44 -25.29
C LEU A 812 -4.05 12.42 -24.29
N LYS A 813 -2.97 13.13 -24.63
CA LYS A 813 -2.39 14.19 -23.79
C LYS A 813 -3.41 15.31 -23.53
N SER A 814 -4.15 15.73 -24.55
CA SER A 814 -5.18 16.77 -24.44
C SER A 814 -6.34 16.33 -23.52
N ALA A 815 -6.89 15.14 -23.75
CA ALA A 815 -7.96 14.58 -22.93
C ALA A 815 -7.54 14.36 -21.46
N MET A 816 -6.38 13.76 -21.21
CA MET A 816 -5.83 13.62 -19.85
C MET A 816 -5.59 14.97 -19.18
N SER A 817 -5.13 15.99 -19.92
CA SER A 817 -4.96 17.35 -19.39
C SER A 817 -6.30 17.98 -18.98
N ASN A 818 -7.35 17.76 -19.76
CA ASN A 818 -8.69 18.28 -19.46
C ASN A 818 -9.33 17.54 -18.29
N LYS A 819 -9.20 16.21 -18.21
CA LYS A 819 -9.72 15.42 -17.09
C LYS A 819 -9.10 15.82 -15.76
N ASN A 820 -7.77 15.98 -15.73
CA ASN A 820 -7.07 16.48 -14.54
C ASN A 820 -7.55 17.89 -14.11
N LYS A 821 -7.90 18.77 -15.04
CA LYS A 821 -8.48 20.10 -14.72
C LYS A 821 -9.92 19.98 -14.21
N GLU A 822 -10.71 19.04 -14.74
CA GLU A 822 -12.08 18.77 -14.30
C GLU A 822 -12.10 18.28 -12.85
N ASP A 823 -11.27 17.28 -12.52
CA ASP A 823 -11.13 16.72 -11.17
C ASP A 823 -10.64 17.77 -10.17
N GLN A 824 -9.66 18.61 -10.56
CA GLN A 824 -9.22 19.74 -9.73
C GLN A 824 -10.33 20.76 -9.46
N ARG A 825 -11.25 20.99 -10.42
CA ARG A 825 -12.42 21.87 -10.22
C ARG A 825 -13.45 21.22 -9.32
N LYS A 826 -13.78 19.94 -9.53
CA LYS A 826 -14.70 19.18 -8.66
C LYS A 826 -14.20 19.19 -7.22
N HIS A 827 -12.93 18.88 -7.00
CA HIS A 827 -12.33 18.90 -5.65
C HIS A 827 -12.45 20.29 -4.99
N LYS A 828 -12.08 21.38 -5.70
CA LYS A 828 -12.24 22.75 -5.18
C LYS A 828 -13.68 23.15 -4.87
N ASN A 829 -14.67 22.54 -5.52
CA ASN A 829 -16.09 22.77 -5.27
C ASN A 829 -16.67 21.84 -4.18
N THR A 830 -15.94 20.81 -3.74
CA THR A 830 -16.32 19.93 -2.61
C THR A 830 -15.60 20.32 -1.31
N THR A 831 -14.50 21.07 -1.40
CA THR A 831 -13.79 21.68 -0.26
C THR A 831 -14.26 23.12 0.05
N ARG A 832 -15.24 23.61 -0.70
CA ARG A 832 -15.99 24.85 -0.44
C ARG A 832 -17.39 24.51 0.01
#